data_AF-A0A7S1MDA3-F1
#
_entry.id   AF-A0A7S1MDA3-F1
#
_cell.length_a   1.000
_cell.length_b   1.000
_cell.length_c   1.000
_cell.angle_alpha   90.00
_cell.angle_beta   90.00
_cell.angle_gamma   90.00
#
_symmetry.space_group_name_H-M   'P 1'
#
loop_
_entity.id
_entity.type
_entity.pdbx_description
1 polymer ?
#
loop_
_entity_poly.entity_id
_entity_poly.type
_entity_poly.pdbx_seq_one_letter_code
_entity_poly.pdbx_strand_id
1 'polypeptide(L)'
;VTSGHFDRRSGCPLGGPTVSGGGLARRPVAGAFSRPMAGALEEPDGQPGAEGESRPPSSGGRPMLPLGAFKKLAAKRAAAYARQEQQANAEARAQALAARPKKKLGEHLMEMTPYEKCAIALHEAIQSRCYMEYPGNKVAWTAYKQHHRIDGVLQMSVLGLLLLTVFETPLWCNSQGVWYWDWQSAEQRCARSGGMPQSEVFMSGVPMIPTGIGAIVEYSLLISILVRNTLIWRVESAFRNCGSARGRTEVVIDYVLIGLGLADAAYYWMNPATNFRIAPYVRFCLAVSIPWVRDIFHSFFRVLLAITKVFFFLIGTVIIFAWVAAMIFDDLEVKDRYGTPINQGFESFGNALYTAFATMTTSTTPDGMIPSYAYSRAFVILWLPFLVLATVIFNNVLLATVYSEYQEHSSVRVQEGLARHQYSVDAAFELIKEREESGGFAVSFESFVRVAKIMKVLHPISADEKLTRLLFEALDEDHSGMLSASEFNVMCDVLQTQFIITRRDGWFRAHYDGTGLGRALRSIMDNSAEGPDFGYPSRFPGSCFDKFMNFVLAVNVFWVILQSAVDLNNMKEPDFFQTIDLFFSLIYLLEVGLKLLYWSWGEYWQNNDNRFDFVTTLVLASSACGYLFFQLDRSIVRFINLLRLVRLLKALNNIPAYREVWSVIDRMVRTCSDVLAMNFLVIYLWSAAGVQLFGGQLVKSNPRLANQDLAYFGSHYQVYNFNDMFMGMVTMFYFTLGTWIDPIASACMELADKYTWQWFLNYAFLFTFYIASPLLAFNVFTSFSIDVFCNLQALDREDAPDRFLQNVAHLQAQMADEGLILHIEESAQLSRAKVIRKIFAAS
;
A
#
# COMPACT_ATOMS: atom_id res chain seq x y z
N VAL A 1 -13.39 -49.17 -39.61
CA VAL A 1 -13.51 -48.52 -40.93
C VAL A 1 -13.00 -47.09 -40.76
N THR A 2 -11.68 -46.85 -40.72
CA THR A 2 -10.74 -46.64 -41.85
C THR A 2 -10.98 -45.30 -42.55
N SER A 3 -10.00 -44.42 -42.78
CA SER A 3 -8.52 -44.47 -42.65
C SER A 3 -7.93 -43.02 -42.64
N GLY A 4 -6.70 -42.72 -42.23
CA GLY A 4 -5.63 -43.50 -41.58
C GLY A 4 -4.27 -42.74 -41.53
N HIS A 5 -3.33 -43.22 -40.69
CA HIS A 5 -1.85 -43.30 -40.90
C HIS A 5 -0.98 -42.03 -41.15
N PHE A 6 0.29 -41.92 -40.72
CA PHE A 6 1.15 -42.56 -39.67
C PHE A 6 2.45 -41.69 -39.58
N ASP A 7 2.79 -41.06 -38.44
CA ASP A 7 3.72 -41.48 -37.34
C ASP A 7 5.25 -41.51 -37.66
N ARG A 8 6.06 -41.24 -36.61
CA ARG A 8 7.55 -41.08 -36.43
C ARG A 8 7.87 -39.67 -35.87
N ARG A 9 8.47 -39.45 -34.67
CA ARG A 9 9.48 -40.15 -33.82
C ARG A 9 10.86 -40.28 -34.50
N SER A 10 12.02 -40.03 -33.86
CA SER A 10 12.37 -39.51 -32.51
C SER A 10 13.91 -39.42 -32.38
N GLY A 11 14.50 -38.55 -31.53
CA GLY A 11 15.94 -38.66 -31.22
C GLY A 11 16.59 -37.53 -30.38
N CYS A 12 17.02 -37.87 -29.17
CA CYS A 12 18.11 -37.22 -28.39
C CYS A 12 19.46 -37.95 -28.72
N PRO A 13 20.68 -37.58 -28.21
CA PRO A 13 20.94 -37.00 -26.88
C PRO A 13 22.17 -36.04 -26.68
N LEU A 14 22.27 -35.53 -25.44
CA LEU A 14 23.45 -35.27 -24.56
C LEU A 14 24.88 -35.16 -25.15
N GLY A 15 25.65 -34.16 -24.68
CA GLY A 15 27.12 -34.19 -24.69
C GLY A 15 27.84 -32.89 -24.29
N GLY A 16 28.68 -32.95 -23.25
CA GLY A 16 29.80 -32.02 -22.96
C GLY A 16 31.02 -32.84 -22.50
N PRO A 17 32.06 -32.32 -21.83
CA PRO A 17 32.40 -30.93 -21.48
C PRO A 17 33.86 -30.57 -21.94
N THR A 18 34.67 -29.90 -21.09
CA THR A 18 36.14 -29.63 -21.19
C THR A 18 36.61 -28.50 -22.14
N VAL A 19 37.77 -27.82 -21.95
CA VAL A 19 38.43 -27.24 -20.73
C VAL A 19 39.57 -26.28 -21.16
N SER A 20 40.01 -25.37 -20.26
CA SER A 20 41.25 -24.55 -20.34
C SER A 20 41.33 -23.43 -21.41
N GLY A 21 42.27 -22.47 -21.26
CA GLY A 21 42.60 -21.59 -22.39
C GLY A 21 43.56 -20.41 -22.16
N GLY A 22 43.24 -19.47 -21.27
CA GLY A 22 44.10 -18.32 -20.90
C GLY A 22 44.40 -17.24 -21.96
N GLY A 23 44.94 -16.09 -21.52
CA GLY A 23 45.87 -15.29 -22.33
C GLY A 23 45.39 -13.98 -23.00
N LEU A 24 45.40 -12.88 -22.23
CA LEU A 24 46.01 -11.58 -22.58
C LEU A 24 45.68 -10.80 -23.89
N ALA A 25 45.25 -9.55 -23.68
CA ALA A 25 45.73 -8.31 -24.31
C ALA A 25 45.09 -7.70 -25.60
N ARG A 26 44.53 -6.49 -25.40
CA ARG A 26 44.65 -5.24 -26.21
C ARG A 26 44.24 -5.23 -27.72
N ARG A 27 43.05 -4.64 -27.97
CA ARG A 27 42.80 -3.34 -28.69
C ARG A 27 43.79 -2.88 -29.82
N PRO A 28 43.35 -2.08 -30.82
CA PRO A 28 42.14 -2.18 -31.70
C PRO A 28 42.33 -1.65 -33.17
N VAL A 29 41.62 -2.16 -34.19
CA VAL A 29 41.56 -1.54 -35.55
C VAL A 29 40.15 -1.67 -36.18
N ALA A 30 39.76 -0.76 -37.09
CA ALA A 30 38.46 -0.68 -37.77
C ALA A 30 38.56 -0.83 -39.31
N GLY A 31 37.46 -1.07 -40.05
CA GLY A 31 37.58 -1.15 -41.53
C GLY A 31 36.39 -1.51 -42.47
N ALA A 32 35.23 -0.84 -42.38
CA ALA A 32 34.37 -0.45 -43.53
C ALA A 32 33.67 -1.50 -44.48
N PHE A 33 32.91 -0.95 -45.46
CA PHE A 33 32.18 -1.51 -46.63
C PHE A 33 30.84 -2.30 -46.41
N SER A 34 29.80 -2.24 -47.28
CA SER A 34 29.32 -1.18 -48.23
C SER A 34 28.00 -1.51 -48.99
N ARG A 35 27.01 -0.58 -49.01
CA ARG A 35 26.07 -0.20 -50.14
C ARG A 35 25.23 -1.31 -50.85
N PRO A 36 24.50 -1.11 -52.00
CA PRO A 36 24.21 0.04 -52.92
C PRO A 36 22.86 0.77 -52.59
N MET A 37 21.98 1.41 -53.40
CA MET A 37 21.80 2.10 -54.74
C MET A 37 20.52 3.00 -54.56
N ALA A 38 19.98 3.97 -55.35
CA ALA A 38 20.22 4.73 -56.61
C ALA A 38 19.69 6.19 -56.38
N GLY A 39 19.35 7.14 -57.29
CA GLY A 39 19.37 7.35 -58.76
C GLY A 39 19.99 8.73 -59.13
N ALA A 40 19.78 9.45 -60.25
CA ALA A 40 18.81 9.44 -61.38
C ALA A 40 17.42 10.06 -61.05
N LEU A 41 16.81 11.04 -61.76
CA LEU A 41 17.09 11.90 -62.96
C LEU A 41 16.60 13.38 -62.66
N GLU A 42 16.49 14.45 -63.50
CA GLU A 42 16.63 14.81 -64.95
C GLU A 42 16.86 16.38 -65.10
N GLU A 43 16.73 17.00 -66.29
CA GLU A 43 17.03 18.44 -66.66
C GLU A 43 16.15 18.93 -67.87
N PRO A 44 16.25 20.14 -68.51
CA PRO A 44 16.76 21.49 -68.15
C PRO A 44 15.91 22.73 -68.65
N ASP A 45 16.47 23.94 -68.51
CA ASP A 45 16.41 25.18 -69.36
C ASP A 45 15.25 26.23 -69.36
N GLY A 46 15.67 27.52 -69.40
CA GLY A 46 14.85 28.73 -69.63
C GLY A 46 15.44 30.06 -69.07
N GLN A 47 15.72 31.06 -69.93
CA GLN A 47 16.34 32.39 -69.61
C GLN A 47 15.56 33.55 -70.27
N PRO A 48 15.85 34.86 -70.01
CA PRO A 48 16.30 35.56 -68.78
C PRO A 48 15.55 36.92 -68.55
N GLY A 49 15.88 37.70 -67.49
CA GLY A 49 15.45 39.11 -67.42
C GLY A 49 15.80 39.96 -66.16
N ALA A 50 16.69 40.95 -66.36
CA ALA A 50 16.86 42.23 -65.64
C ALA A 50 17.38 42.32 -64.16
N GLU A 51 18.37 43.22 -63.99
CA GLU A 51 18.75 44.08 -62.84
C GLU A 51 19.24 43.48 -61.48
N GLY A 52 20.29 44.11 -60.91
CA GLY A 52 20.85 43.83 -59.56
C GLY A 52 22.39 43.82 -59.48
N GLU A 53 22.99 44.69 -58.65
CA GLU A 53 24.42 45.03 -58.66
C GLU A 53 25.41 44.02 -57.98
N SER A 54 26.70 44.34 -58.16
CA SER A 54 27.99 43.73 -57.78
C SER A 54 28.17 42.85 -56.51
N ARG A 55 29.09 41.89 -56.65
CA ARG A 55 29.78 41.04 -55.62
C ARG A 55 31.18 41.63 -55.28
N PRO A 56 32.08 41.06 -54.42
CA PRO A 56 32.11 39.74 -53.71
C PRO A 56 32.56 39.85 -52.21
N PRO A 57 33.03 38.79 -51.48
CA PRO A 57 33.04 37.34 -51.74
C PRO A 57 32.43 36.44 -50.63
N SER A 58 32.07 35.21 -51.02
CA SER A 58 31.98 33.95 -50.24
C SER A 58 31.67 33.98 -48.73
N SER A 59 30.47 33.49 -48.36
CA SER A 59 30.17 32.94 -47.02
C SER A 59 29.86 31.44 -47.12
N GLY A 60 30.46 30.63 -46.25
CA GLY A 60 30.24 29.18 -46.20
C GLY A 60 29.01 28.81 -45.37
N GLY A 61 28.07 28.07 -45.96
CA GLY A 61 26.84 27.64 -45.28
C GLY A 61 27.09 26.64 -44.16
N ARG A 62 26.39 26.80 -43.03
CA ARG A 62 26.27 25.78 -41.96
C ARG A 62 25.01 24.95 -42.18
N PRO A 63 25.02 23.63 -41.95
CA PRO A 63 23.80 22.82 -41.99
C PRO A 63 22.86 23.19 -40.84
N MET A 64 21.55 23.22 -41.10
CA MET A 64 20.55 23.35 -40.03
C MET A 64 20.45 22.06 -39.21
N LEU A 65 20.37 22.21 -37.89
CA LEU A 65 20.08 21.10 -36.96
C LEU A 65 18.58 20.75 -37.00
N PRO A 66 18.19 19.47 -36.92
CA PRO A 66 16.79 19.06 -36.92
C PRO A 66 16.04 19.55 -35.67
N LEU A 67 14.75 19.85 -35.82
CA LEU A 67 13.92 20.56 -34.83
C LEU A 67 13.93 19.93 -33.43
N GLY A 68 14.05 18.59 -33.34
CA GLY A 68 14.14 17.86 -32.06
C GLY A 68 15.43 18.14 -31.28
N ALA A 69 16.55 18.38 -31.97
CA ALA A 69 17.79 18.82 -31.33
C ALA A 69 17.64 20.24 -30.76
N PHE A 70 16.92 21.12 -31.48
CA PHE A 70 16.61 22.47 -31.01
C PHE A 70 15.74 22.45 -29.75
N LYS A 71 14.71 21.61 -29.70
CA LYS A 71 13.89 21.41 -28.48
C LYS A 71 14.71 20.88 -27.30
N LYS A 72 15.57 19.87 -27.50
CA LYS A 72 16.46 19.35 -26.43
C LYS A 72 17.48 20.41 -25.96
N LEU A 73 18.03 21.21 -26.86
CA LEU A 73 18.96 22.30 -26.50
C LEU A 73 18.25 23.45 -25.76
N ALA A 74 17.02 23.80 -26.17
CA ALA A 74 16.20 24.80 -25.50
C ALA A 74 15.80 24.35 -24.08
N ALA A 75 15.34 23.11 -23.91
CA ALA A 75 15.03 22.54 -22.60
C ALA A 75 16.27 22.52 -21.68
N LYS A 76 17.44 22.11 -22.21
CA LYS A 76 18.70 22.09 -21.45
C LYS A 76 19.20 23.50 -21.07
N ARG A 77 18.91 24.51 -21.90
CA ARG A 77 19.15 25.93 -21.57
C ARG A 77 18.16 26.48 -20.55
N ALA A 78 16.87 26.17 -20.66
CA ALA A 78 15.87 26.56 -19.67
C ALA A 78 16.16 25.97 -18.28
N ALA A 79 16.54 24.69 -18.22
CA ALA A 79 16.97 24.05 -16.98
C ALA A 79 18.25 24.66 -16.38
N ALA A 80 19.21 25.09 -17.23
CA ALA A 80 20.40 25.81 -16.76
C ALA A 80 20.05 27.21 -16.23
N TYR A 81 19.14 27.93 -16.91
CA TYR A 81 18.69 29.26 -16.49
C TYR A 81 17.92 29.20 -15.17
N ALA A 82 17.01 28.23 -15.01
CA ALA A 82 16.29 27.99 -13.77
C ALA A 82 17.23 27.65 -12.59
N ARG A 83 18.32 26.91 -12.84
CA ARG A 83 19.36 26.65 -11.83
C ARG A 83 20.12 27.93 -11.44
N GLN A 84 20.50 28.77 -12.41
CA GLN A 84 21.12 30.06 -12.10
C GLN A 84 20.16 31.00 -11.35
N GLU A 85 18.88 31.03 -11.70
CA GLU A 85 17.87 31.82 -11.01
C GLU A 85 17.60 31.29 -9.58
N GLN A 86 17.62 29.97 -9.36
CA GLN A 86 17.58 29.37 -8.03
C GLN A 86 18.82 29.72 -7.20
N GLN A 87 20.03 29.66 -7.78
CA GLN A 87 21.26 30.06 -7.09
C GLN A 87 21.26 31.55 -6.73
N ALA A 88 20.90 32.43 -7.67
CA ALA A 88 20.80 33.87 -7.41
C ALA A 88 19.75 34.21 -6.33
N ASN A 89 18.60 33.53 -6.32
CA ASN A 89 17.60 33.68 -5.26
C ASN A 89 18.07 33.10 -3.90
N ALA A 90 18.88 32.04 -3.90
CA ALA A 90 19.49 31.50 -2.69
C ALA A 90 20.54 32.46 -2.11
N GLU A 91 21.43 33.01 -2.95
CA GLU A 91 22.44 34.00 -2.55
C GLU A 91 21.79 35.30 -2.06
N ALA A 92 20.78 35.82 -2.76
CA ALA A 92 20.02 36.99 -2.33
C ALA A 92 19.31 36.75 -0.97
N ARG A 93 18.77 35.55 -0.74
CA ARG A 93 18.21 35.16 0.57
C ARG A 93 19.29 35.05 1.64
N ALA A 94 20.46 34.49 1.35
CA ALA A 94 21.57 34.40 2.28
C ALA A 94 22.08 35.79 2.71
N GLN A 95 22.21 36.73 1.76
CA GLN A 95 22.56 38.12 2.05
C GLN A 95 21.47 38.83 2.86
N ALA A 96 20.19 38.61 2.55
CA ALA A 96 19.07 39.16 3.32
C ALA A 96 18.94 38.56 4.74
N LEU A 97 19.40 37.32 4.96
CA LEU A 97 19.53 36.69 6.27
C LEU A 97 20.71 37.30 7.06
N ALA A 98 21.88 37.43 6.43
CA ALA A 98 23.06 38.04 7.04
C ALA A 98 22.84 39.51 7.47
N ALA A 99 22.00 40.25 6.74
CA ALA A 99 21.66 41.65 7.04
C ALA A 99 20.70 41.85 8.23
N ARG A 100 20.16 40.80 8.86
CA ARG A 100 19.22 40.95 9.99
C ARG A 100 19.95 41.29 11.30
N PRO A 101 19.60 42.39 12.00
CA PRO A 101 20.21 42.71 13.29
C PRO A 101 19.84 41.66 14.33
N LYS A 102 20.85 40.98 14.89
CA LYS A 102 20.70 40.03 15.99
C LYS A 102 20.20 40.76 17.25
N LYS A 103 18.87 40.77 17.46
CA LYS A 103 18.26 41.27 18.70
C LYS A 103 18.76 40.44 19.88
N LYS A 104 19.67 41.02 20.67
CA LYS A 104 20.01 40.55 22.01
C LYS A 104 18.80 40.79 22.92
N LEU A 105 17.88 39.83 22.97
CA LEU A 105 16.88 39.73 24.03
C LEU A 105 17.41 38.70 25.04
N GLY A 106 17.72 39.17 26.26
CA GLY A 106 18.39 38.35 27.26
C GLY A 106 17.40 37.56 28.12
N GLU A 107 17.42 36.24 27.97
CA GLU A 107 17.01 35.28 29.00
C GLU A 107 18.06 34.17 29.08
N HIS A 108 18.30 33.61 30.27
CA HIS A 108 19.24 32.49 30.47
C HIS A 108 18.61 31.16 30.01
N LEU A 109 18.23 31.08 28.74
CA LEU A 109 17.89 29.82 28.08
C LEU A 109 19.15 28.97 27.99
N MET A 110 19.12 27.79 28.62
CA MET A 110 20.14 26.77 28.42
C MET A 110 20.19 26.40 26.93
N GLU A 111 21.37 26.55 26.32
CA GLU A 111 21.58 26.17 24.92
C GLU A 111 21.49 24.64 24.74
N MET A 112 21.00 24.23 23.58
CA MET A 112 20.93 22.84 23.13
C MET A 112 22.31 22.35 22.71
N THR A 113 22.71 21.17 23.22
CA THR A 113 24.02 20.56 22.95
C THR A 113 24.16 20.18 21.46
N PRO A 114 25.40 20.08 20.93
CA PRO A 114 25.61 19.59 19.56
C PRO A 114 25.02 18.19 19.34
N TYR A 115 25.10 17.31 20.35
CA TYR A 115 24.55 15.96 20.30
C TYR A 115 23.01 15.92 20.23
N GLU A 116 22.31 16.82 20.95
CA GLU A 116 20.84 16.97 20.83
C GLU A 116 20.44 17.47 19.43
N LYS A 117 21.21 18.40 18.83
CA LYS A 117 20.97 18.87 17.46
C LYS A 117 21.25 17.78 16.41
N CYS A 118 22.33 17.03 16.58
CA CYS A 118 22.68 15.89 15.72
C CYS A 118 21.59 14.80 15.77
N ALA A 119 21.05 14.49 16.96
CA ALA A 119 19.93 13.55 17.09
C ALA A 119 18.66 14.02 16.37
N ILE A 120 18.34 15.33 16.38
CA ILE A 120 17.24 15.88 15.56
C ILE A 120 17.57 15.70 14.06
N ALA A 121 18.77 16.06 13.62
CA ALA A 121 19.18 15.96 12.22
C ALA A 121 19.12 14.52 11.68
N LEU A 122 19.62 13.54 12.44
CA LEU A 122 19.55 12.11 12.09
C LEU A 122 18.11 11.59 12.08
N HIS A 123 17.27 12.01 13.03
CA HIS A 123 15.86 11.60 13.06
C HIS A 123 15.04 12.19 11.91
N GLU A 124 15.30 13.43 11.49
CA GLU A 124 14.72 13.98 10.26
C GLU A 124 15.29 13.30 9.00
N ALA A 125 16.59 12.95 8.97
CA ALA A 125 17.20 12.19 7.87
C ALA A 125 16.50 10.84 7.65
N ILE A 126 16.23 10.09 8.72
CA ILE A 126 15.46 8.83 8.68
C ILE A 126 14.07 9.07 8.05
N GLN A 127 13.42 10.21 8.34
CA GLN A 127 12.12 10.57 7.76
C GLN A 127 12.22 11.24 6.38
N SER A 128 13.40 11.27 5.73
CA SER A 128 13.69 11.97 4.46
C SER A 128 13.32 13.46 4.48
N ARG A 129 13.55 14.11 5.61
CA ARG A 129 13.29 15.53 5.88
C ARG A 129 14.57 16.27 6.26
N CYS A 130 14.49 17.59 6.25
CA CYS A 130 15.55 18.50 6.66
C CYS A 130 14.98 19.80 7.23
N TYR A 131 15.75 20.42 8.13
CA TYR A 131 15.64 21.84 8.46
C TYR A 131 16.90 22.56 7.94
N MET A 132 16.77 23.82 7.53
CA MET A 132 17.91 24.63 7.02
C MET A 132 18.85 25.10 8.13
N GLU A 133 18.33 25.23 9.36
CA GLU A 133 19.10 25.50 10.58
C GLU A 133 18.50 24.73 11.76
N TYR A 134 19.30 24.26 12.72
CA TYR A 134 18.76 23.58 13.92
C TYR A 134 18.68 24.53 15.13
N PRO A 135 17.58 24.51 15.90
CA PRO A 135 17.34 25.53 16.94
C PRO A 135 18.31 25.44 18.11
N GLY A 136 18.68 26.59 18.68
CA GLY A 136 19.58 26.67 19.84
C GLY A 136 18.92 26.42 21.20
N ASN A 137 17.59 26.39 21.29
CA ASN A 137 16.87 26.49 22.57
C ASN A 137 16.44 25.11 23.09
N LYS A 138 16.73 24.75 24.36
CA LYS A 138 16.22 23.48 24.95
C LYS A 138 14.68 23.36 24.97
N VAL A 139 13.94 24.46 24.89
CA VAL A 139 12.47 24.44 24.72
C VAL A 139 12.04 23.80 23.40
N ALA A 140 12.85 23.92 22.34
CA ALA A 140 12.61 23.22 21.07
C ALA A 140 12.79 21.70 21.23
N TRP A 141 13.86 21.28 21.93
CA TRP A 141 14.14 19.88 22.21
C TRP A 141 13.04 19.21 23.05
N THR A 142 12.55 19.87 24.12
CA THR A 142 11.47 19.30 24.94
C THR A 142 10.15 19.21 24.17
N ALA A 143 9.81 20.19 23.34
CA ALA A 143 8.64 20.13 22.46
C ALA A 143 8.75 18.99 21.42
N TYR A 144 9.90 18.87 20.76
CA TYR A 144 10.19 17.86 19.74
C TYR A 144 10.12 16.44 20.33
N LYS A 145 10.78 16.22 21.48
CA LYS A 145 10.71 14.98 22.27
C LYS A 145 9.29 14.65 22.73
N GLN A 146 8.50 15.64 23.16
CA GLN A 146 7.12 15.42 23.57
C GLN A 146 6.21 15.08 22.39
N HIS A 147 6.43 15.68 21.22
CA HIS A 147 5.71 15.34 19.99
C HIS A 147 5.98 13.89 19.58
N HIS A 148 7.22 13.53 19.24
CA HIS A 148 7.52 12.21 18.65
C HIS A 148 7.25 11.04 19.59
N ARG A 149 7.38 11.21 20.92
CA ARG A 149 7.05 10.15 21.89
C ARG A 149 5.58 9.73 21.87
N ILE A 150 4.66 10.61 21.46
CA ILE A 150 3.21 10.37 21.54
C ILE A 150 2.54 10.43 20.16
N ASP A 151 3.19 11.00 19.13
CA ASP A 151 2.58 11.23 17.81
C ASP A 151 2.00 9.96 17.18
N GLY A 152 2.68 8.82 17.27
CA GLY A 152 2.15 7.54 16.77
C GLY A 152 0.83 7.13 17.45
N VAL A 153 0.72 7.30 18.76
CA VAL A 153 -0.52 7.02 19.52
C VAL A 153 -1.64 8.01 19.14
N LEU A 154 -1.29 9.27 18.89
CA LEU A 154 -2.26 10.30 18.52
C LEU A 154 -2.64 10.25 17.02
N GLN A 155 -1.81 9.69 16.15
CA GLN A 155 -2.18 9.34 14.78
C GLN A 155 -3.22 8.20 14.78
N MET A 156 -3.07 7.20 15.67
CA MET A 156 -4.07 6.14 15.85
C MET A 156 -5.43 6.68 16.30
N SER A 157 -5.51 7.87 16.91
CA SER A 157 -6.81 8.53 17.18
C SER A 157 -7.57 8.91 15.91
N VAL A 158 -6.89 9.24 14.81
CA VAL A 158 -7.52 9.54 13.51
C VAL A 158 -8.08 8.26 12.88
N LEU A 159 -7.30 7.17 12.91
CA LEU A 159 -7.79 5.85 12.48
C LEU A 159 -8.98 5.38 13.35
N GLY A 160 -8.93 5.65 14.66
CA GLY A 160 -10.02 5.40 15.60
C GLY A 160 -11.31 6.15 15.23
N LEU A 161 -11.23 7.38 14.74
CA LEU A 161 -12.40 8.12 14.25
C LEU A 161 -12.98 7.53 12.96
N LEU A 162 -12.12 7.16 11.99
CA LEU A 162 -12.58 6.50 10.77
C LEU A 162 -13.31 5.19 11.13
N LEU A 163 -12.70 4.37 11.98
CA LEU A 163 -13.23 3.10 12.46
C LEU A 163 -14.52 3.26 13.29
N LEU A 164 -14.65 4.31 14.11
CA LEU A 164 -15.87 4.61 14.86
C LEU A 164 -17.09 4.71 13.94
N THR A 165 -16.93 5.31 12.75
CA THR A 165 -17.99 5.43 11.73
C THR A 165 -18.55 4.08 11.25
N VAL A 166 -17.80 2.98 11.42
CA VAL A 166 -18.25 1.61 11.07
C VAL A 166 -19.21 1.05 12.13
N PHE A 167 -19.06 1.51 13.38
CA PHE A 167 -19.85 1.06 14.54
C PHE A 167 -20.93 2.05 14.98
N GLU A 168 -21.01 3.24 14.36
CA GLU A 168 -22.06 4.23 14.62
C GLU A 168 -23.42 3.80 14.04
N THR A 169 -24.49 4.15 14.74
CA THR A 169 -25.86 3.97 14.24
C THR A 169 -26.13 4.95 13.08
N PRO A 170 -26.59 4.49 11.90
CA PRO A 170 -26.84 5.37 10.76
C PRO A 170 -28.03 6.29 11.01
N LEU A 171 -28.02 7.50 10.42
CA LEU A 171 -28.96 8.58 10.78
C LEU A 171 -30.44 8.20 10.55
N TRP A 172 -30.74 7.48 9.47
CA TRP A 172 -32.10 7.01 9.15
C TRP A 172 -32.68 6.00 10.17
N CYS A 173 -31.82 5.42 11.02
CA CYS A 173 -32.15 4.45 12.06
C CYS A 173 -32.47 5.11 13.43
N ASN A 174 -32.59 6.44 13.50
CA ASN A 174 -32.76 7.18 14.76
C ASN A 174 -34.21 7.61 15.04
N SER A 175 -35.01 6.70 15.62
CA SER A 175 -36.42 6.94 15.98
C SER A 175 -36.62 7.39 17.43
N GLN A 176 -37.66 8.20 17.65
CA GLN A 176 -38.10 8.67 18.97
C GLN A 176 -38.68 7.53 19.81
N GLY A 177 -37.81 6.80 20.52
CA GLY A 177 -38.22 5.74 21.44
C GLY A 177 -37.11 4.81 21.92
N VAL A 178 -35.97 4.75 21.23
CA VAL A 178 -34.79 3.98 21.67
C VAL A 178 -33.95 4.85 22.62
N TRP A 179 -33.58 4.32 23.78
CA TRP A 179 -32.79 5.07 24.77
C TRP A 179 -31.33 5.22 24.33
N TYR A 180 -30.73 6.37 24.67
CA TYR A 180 -29.41 6.81 24.20
C TYR A 180 -28.21 5.89 24.54
N TRP A 181 -28.45 4.94 25.44
CA TRP A 181 -27.47 4.02 26.04
C TRP A 181 -27.79 2.54 25.81
N ASP A 182 -28.90 2.24 25.13
CA ASP A 182 -29.43 0.87 25.02
C ASP A 182 -28.76 0.09 23.88
N TRP A 183 -28.37 -1.15 24.17
CA TRP A 183 -27.70 -2.07 23.25
C TRP A 183 -28.72 -3.00 22.59
N GLN A 184 -28.84 -2.89 21.27
CA GLN A 184 -29.77 -3.68 20.45
C GLN A 184 -29.06 -4.14 19.18
N SER A 185 -29.54 -5.23 18.56
CA SER A 185 -29.01 -5.63 17.25
C SER A 185 -29.37 -4.60 16.16
N ALA A 186 -28.51 -4.45 15.16
CA ALA A 186 -28.66 -3.46 14.09
C ALA A 186 -30.02 -3.56 13.39
N GLU A 187 -30.41 -4.79 13.01
CA GLU A 187 -31.68 -5.09 12.35
C GLU A 187 -32.89 -4.69 13.20
N GLN A 188 -32.92 -5.07 14.48
CA GLN A 188 -34.03 -4.75 15.39
C GLN A 188 -34.17 -3.25 15.61
N ARG A 189 -33.04 -2.54 15.79
CA ARG A 189 -33.00 -1.08 15.99
C ARG A 189 -33.55 -0.35 14.76
N CYS A 190 -33.07 -0.71 13.58
CA CYS A 190 -33.36 0.04 12.35
C CYS A 190 -34.72 -0.34 11.71
N ALA A 191 -35.14 -1.60 11.76
CA ALA A 191 -36.48 -1.99 11.33
C ALA A 191 -37.58 -1.31 12.17
N ARG A 192 -37.42 -1.28 13.50
CA ARG A 192 -38.33 -0.56 14.41
C ARG A 192 -38.32 0.95 14.18
N SER A 193 -37.18 1.52 13.74
CA SER A 193 -37.08 2.95 13.42
C SER A 193 -37.85 3.32 12.16
N GLY A 194 -37.67 2.56 11.07
CA GLY A 194 -38.31 2.85 9.78
C GLY A 194 -39.76 2.36 9.65
N GLY A 195 -40.29 1.63 10.62
CA GLY A 195 -41.59 0.94 10.50
C GLY A 195 -41.59 -0.22 9.48
N MET A 196 -40.40 -0.66 9.07
CA MET A 196 -40.21 -1.68 8.04
C MET A 196 -40.20 -3.09 8.64
N PRO A 197 -40.63 -4.13 7.89
CA PRO A 197 -40.47 -5.51 8.32
C PRO A 197 -38.98 -5.88 8.37
N GLN A 198 -38.55 -6.60 9.41
CA GLN A 198 -37.14 -7.00 9.60
C GLN A 198 -36.57 -7.78 8.40
N SER A 199 -37.41 -8.51 7.66
CA SER A 199 -37.06 -9.26 6.46
C SER A 199 -36.62 -8.41 5.25
N GLU A 200 -36.81 -7.09 5.28
CA GLU A 200 -36.33 -6.18 4.22
C GLU A 200 -35.07 -5.39 4.63
N VAL A 201 -34.69 -5.42 5.92
CA VAL A 201 -33.62 -4.58 6.47
C VAL A 201 -32.32 -5.37 6.59
N PHE A 202 -31.67 -5.59 5.45
CA PHE A 202 -30.35 -6.24 5.39
C PHE A 202 -29.26 -5.34 5.95
N MET A 203 -28.66 -5.75 7.07
CA MET A 203 -27.55 -5.06 7.75
C MET A 203 -26.26 -5.89 7.69
N SER A 204 -25.12 -5.31 8.01
CA SER A 204 -23.82 -6.00 8.07
C SER A 204 -23.66 -7.02 9.20
N GLY A 205 -24.54 -7.01 10.20
CA GLY A 205 -24.38 -7.76 11.45
C GLY A 205 -23.32 -7.20 12.40
N VAL A 206 -22.64 -6.09 12.05
CA VAL A 206 -21.66 -5.42 12.92
C VAL A 206 -22.38 -4.85 14.17
N PRO A 207 -21.83 -5.03 15.39
CA PRO A 207 -22.46 -4.53 16.61
C PRO A 207 -22.43 -3.00 16.68
N MET A 208 -23.59 -2.36 16.60
CA MET A 208 -23.71 -0.90 16.69
C MET A 208 -23.56 -0.40 18.12
N ILE A 209 -22.74 0.63 18.30
CA ILE A 209 -22.49 1.28 19.59
C ILE A 209 -23.65 2.25 19.90
N PRO A 210 -24.20 2.29 21.14
CA PRO A 210 -25.20 3.26 21.54
C PRO A 210 -24.70 4.71 21.36
N THR A 211 -25.58 5.60 20.91
CA THR A 211 -25.26 6.97 20.49
C THR A 211 -24.50 7.78 21.57
N GLY A 212 -24.82 7.59 22.85
CA GLY A 212 -24.11 8.25 23.95
C GLY A 212 -22.67 7.77 24.13
N ILE A 213 -22.41 6.48 23.94
CA ILE A 213 -21.06 5.90 24.01
C ILE A 213 -20.27 6.34 22.78
N GLY A 214 -20.87 6.28 21.59
CA GLY A 214 -20.24 6.73 20.34
C GLY A 214 -19.77 8.18 20.41
N ALA A 215 -20.63 9.09 20.87
CA ALA A 215 -20.28 10.51 21.00
C ALA A 215 -19.21 10.78 22.09
N ILE A 216 -19.20 10.04 23.21
CA ILE A 216 -18.11 10.13 24.21
C ILE A 216 -16.77 9.69 23.58
N VAL A 217 -16.77 8.59 22.83
CA VAL A 217 -15.57 8.09 22.14
C VAL A 217 -15.08 9.13 21.12
N GLU A 218 -15.96 9.67 20.29
CA GLU A 218 -15.62 10.73 19.33
C GLU A 218 -15.00 11.96 20.00
N TYR A 219 -15.62 12.49 21.07
CA TYR A 219 -15.04 13.61 21.81
C TYR A 219 -13.64 13.29 22.34
N SER A 220 -13.43 12.10 22.90
CA SER A 220 -12.11 11.70 23.42
C SER A 220 -11.04 11.63 22.32
N LEU A 221 -11.42 11.21 21.11
CA LEU A 221 -10.54 11.11 19.95
C LEU A 221 -10.26 12.50 19.34
N LEU A 222 -11.27 13.35 19.19
CA LEU A 222 -11.11 14.74 18.72
C LEU A 222 -10.22 15.56 19.67
N ILE A 223 -10.38 15.39 20.99
CA ILE A 223 -9.51 16.02 22.00
C ILE A 223 -8.06 15.48 21.89
N SER A 224 -7.87 14.19 21.62
CA SER A 224 -6.54 13.60 21.41
C SER A 224 -5.85 14.19 20.16
N ILE A 225 -6.60 14.40 19.07
CA ILE A 225 -6.08 15.05 17.84
C ILE A 225 -5.83 16.55 18.08
N LEU A 226 -6.63 17.23 18.92
CA LEU A 226 -6.35 18.62 19.33
C LEU A 226 -5.04 18.73 20.13
N VAL A 227 -4.76 17.79 21.04
CA VAL A 227 -3.47 17.71 21.74
C VAL A 227 -2.34 17.48 20.74
N ARG A 228 -2.52 16.59 19.75
CA ARG A 228 -1.54 16.34 18.68
C ARG A 228 -1.16 17.61 17.93
N ASN A 229 -2.15 18.35 17.45
CA ASN A 229 -1.92 19.57 16.67
C ASN A 229 -1.36 20.71 17.54
N THR A 230 -1.69 20.74 18.84
CA THR A 230 -1.06 21.64 19.82
C THR A 230 0.43 21.33 19.98
N LEU A 231 0.84 20.05 19.95
CA LEU A 231 2.27 19.66 19.98
C LEU A 231 2.99 20.02 18.67
N ILE A 232 2.37 19.76 17.50
CA ILE A 232 2.91 20.15 16.19
C ILE A 232 3.12 21.68 16.13
N TRP A 233 2.12 22.46 16.53
CA TRP A 233 2.21 23.93 16.58
C TRP A 233 3.31 24.44 17.51
N ARG A 234 3.58 23.75 18.64
CA ARG A 234 4.71 24.07 19.54
C ARG A 234 6.05 23.81 18.87
N VAL A 235 6.19 22.69 18.14
CA VAL A 235 7.40 22.39 17.36
C VAL A 235 7.60 23.42 16.25
N GLU A 236 6.59 23.68 15.40
CA GLU A 236 6.67 24.73 14.35
C GLU A 236 7.00 26.12 14.92
N SER A 237 6.44 26.47 16.08
CA SER A 237 6.71 27.75 16.73
C SER A 237 8.14 27.87 17.25
N ALA A 238 8.73 26.76 17.73
CA ALA A 238 10.12 26.71 18.18
C ALA A 238 11.13 26.66 17.02
N PHE A 239 10.76 25.98 15.92
CA PHE A 239 11.55 25.86 14.68
C PHE A 239 11.20 26.98 13.66
N ARG A 240 10.53 28.06 14.09
CA ARG A 240 9.96 29.08 13.18
C ARG A 240 10.99 29.78 12.26
N ASN A 241 12.24 29.90 12.70
CA ASN A 241 13.33 30.50 11.92
C ASN A 241 14.14 29.46 11.12
N CYS A 242 13.97 28.17 11.42
CA CYS A 242 14.78 27.04 10.92
C CYS A 242 14.49 26.61 9.47
N GLY A 243 13.54 27.26 8.80
CA GLY A 243 12.96 26.78 7.53
C GLY A 243 12.07 25.56 7.77
N SER A 244 10.82 25.79 8.19
CA SER A 244 9.88 24.70 8.50
C SER A 244 9.50 23.88 7.25
N ALA A 245 9.52 22.56 7.39
CA ALA A 245 9.01 21.62 6.39
C ALA A 245 7.47 21.52 6.34
N ARG A 246 6.76 21.93 7.40
CA ARG A 246 5.28 21.99 7.46
C ARG A 246 4.81 23.45 7.39
N GLY A 247 3.77 23.71 6.59
CA GLY A 247 3.22 25.05 6.38
C GLY A 247 2.23 25.45 7.46
N ARG A 248 2.38 26.65 8.04
CA ARG A 248 1.46 27.21 9.06
C ARG A 248 -0.02 27.16 8.66
N THR A 249 -0.32 27.31 7.36
CA THR A 249 -1.67 27.20 6.80
C THR A 249 -2.30 25.83 7.03
N GLU A 250 -1.51 24.76 7.00
CA GLU A 250 -1.97 23.38 7.17
C GLU A 250 -2.46 23.16 8.60
N VAL A 251 -1.68 23.55 9.61
CA VAL A 251 -2.08 23.41 11.02
C VAL A 251 -3.31 24.28 11.35
N VAL A 252 -3.47 25.43 10.69
CA VAL A 252 -4.70 26.25 10.80
C VAL A 252 -5.91 25.54 10.18
N ILE A 253 -5.77 24.89 9.03
CA ILE A 253 -6.83 24.04 8.44
C ILE A 253 -7.19 22.91 9.42
N ASP A 254 -6.19 22.25 10.00
CA ASP A 254 -6.43 21.14 10.95
C ASP A 254 -7.20 21.60 12.20
N TYR A 255 -6.92 22.80 12.74
CA TYR A 255 -7.72 23.38 13.84
C TYR A 255 -9.17 23.70 13.41
N VAL A 256 -9.39 24.20 12.18
CA VAL A 256 -10.73 24.46 11.65
C VAL A 256 -11.53 23.16 11.50
N LEU A 257 -10.89 22.09 11.00
CA LEU A 257 -11.51 20.76 10.90
C LEU A 257 -11.89 20.20 12.27
N ILE A 258 -11.02 20.29 13.28
CA ILE A 258 -11.35 19.86 14.65
C ILE A 258 -12.50 20.69 15.21
N GLY A 259 -12.52 22.01 15.00
CA GLY A 259 -13.61 22.89 15.42
C GLY A 259 -14.96 22.49 14.81
N LEU A 260 -14.98 22.18 13.51
CA LEU A 260 -16.16 21.67 12.80
C LEU A 260 -16.62 20.31 13.36
N GLY A 261 -15.70 19.38 13.62
CA GLY A 261 -16.02 18.07 14.20
C GLY A 261 -16.60 18.16 15.62
N LEU A 262 -16.03 19.01 16.47
CA LEU A 262 -16.54 19.27 17.84
C LEU A 262 -17.91 19.95 17.82
N ALA A 263 -18.18 20.81 16.83
CA ALA A 263 -19.47 21.47 16.64
C ALA A 263 -20.55 20.51 16.11
N ASP A 264 -20.21 19.61 15.16
CA ASP A 264 -21.10 18.53 14.70
C ASP A 264 -21.47 17.58 15.84
N ALA A 265 -20.48 17.11 16.60
CA ALA A 265 -20.70 16.24 17.77
C ALA A 265 -21.61 16.91 18.82
N ALA A 266 -21.44 18.22 19.06
CA ALA A 266 -22.30 18.98 19.96
C ALA A 266 -23.73 19.12 19.43
N TYR A 267 -23.86 19.42 18.14
CA TYR A 267 -25.16 19.55 17.49
C TYR A 267 -25.93 18.22 17.46
N TYR A 268 -25.25 17.11 17.18
CA TYR A 268 -25.82 15.75 17.20
C TYR A 268 -26.19 15.29 18.61
N TRP A 269 -25.40 15.63 19.63
CA TRP A 269 -25.75 15.37 21.04
C TRP A 269 -27.03 16.09 21.46
N MET A 270 -27.21 17.35 21.02
CA MET A 270 -28.40 18.14 21.32
C MET A 270 -29.61 17.76 20.45
N ASN A 271 -29.37 17.38 19.20
CA ASN A 271 -30.39 17.04 18.20
C ASN A 271 -30.05 15.69 17.55
N PRO A 272 -30.39 14.56 18.19
CA PRO A 272 -30.08 13.23 17.63
C PRO A 272 -30.85 12.93 16.33
N ALA A 273 -32.05 13.50 16.16
CA ALA A 273 -32.94 13.25 15.01
C ALA A 273 -32.56 14.06 13.76
N THR A 274 -31.27 14.25 13.49
CA THR A 274 -30.75 15.00 12.33
C THR A 274 -30.52 14.09 11.13
N ASN A 275 -31.12 14.44 9.99
CA ASN A 275 -31.01 13.65 8.75
C ASN A 275 -29.65 13.79 8.02
N PHE A 276 -28.82 14.75 8.41
CA PHE A 276 -27.49 14.99 7.82
C PHE A 276 -26.45 15.19 8.92
N ARG A 277 -25.20 14.79 8.65
CA ARG A 277 -24.08 14.89 9.59
C ARG A 277 -22.77 15.12 8.84
N ILE A 278 -21.99 16.13 9.23
CA ILE A 278 -20.74 16.48 8.55
C ILE A 278 -19.52 15.72 9.10
N ALA A 279 -19.61 15.13 10.30
CA ALA A 279 -18.50 14.40 10.94
C ALA A 279 -17.76 13.39 10.04
N PRO A 280 -18.41 12.48 9.26
CA PRO A 280 -17.68 11.53 8.41
C PRO A 280 -16.73 12.20 7.40
N TYR A 281 -17.14 13.33 6.82
CA TYR A 281 -16.31 14.11 5.89
C TYR A 281 -15.18 14.85 6.61
N VAL A 282 -15.43 15.36 7.83
CA VAL A 282 -14.38 15.94 8.69
C VAL A 282 -13.34 14.88 9.07
N ARG A 283 -13.76 13.66 9.41
CA ARG A 283 -12.88 12.53 9.74
C ARG A 283 -12.02 12.12 8.54
N PHE A 284 -12.59 12.09 7.33
CA PHE A 284 -11.83 11.93 6.08
C PHE A 284 -10.78 13.04 5.90
N CYS A 285 -11.16 14.32 6.02
CA CYS A 285 -10.22 15.44 5.88
C CYS A 285 -9.09 15.40 6.91
N LEU A 286 -9.37 15.02 8.17
CA LEU A 286 -8.35 14.83 9.21
C LEU A 286 -7.39 13.67 8.90
N ALA A 287 -7.84 12.64 8.17
CA ALA A 287 -6.96 11.59 7.65
C ALA A 287 -6.09 12.11 6.49
N VAL A 288 -6.63 12.94 5.59
CA VAL A 288 -5.86 13.61 4.52
C VAL A 288 -4.80 14.55 5.11
N SER A 289 -5.01 15.14 6.29
CA SER A 289 -4.01 15.97 7.00
C SER A 289 -2.79 15.22 7.56
N ILE A 290 -2.78 13.88 7.51
CA ILE A 290 -1.60 13.06 7.84
C ILE A 290 -0.57 13.19 6.69
N PRO A 291 0.71 13.52 6.95
CA PRO A 291 1.66 13.90 5.89
C PRO A 291 1.79 12.90 4.74
N TRP A 292 1.96 11.61 5.04
CA TRP A 292 2.13 10.59 4.00
C TRP A 292 0.84 10.39 3.17
N VAL A 293 -0.33 10.47 3.80
CA VAL A 293 -1.63 10.44 3.12
C VAL A 293 -1.76 11.64 2.17
N ARG A 294 -1.44 12.85 2.66
CA ARG A 294 -1.53 14.10 1.89
C ARG A 294 -0.71 14.07 0.61
N ASP A 295 0.51 13.58 0.66
CA ASP A 295 1.41 13.54 -0.50
C ASP A 295 0.87 12.61 -1.60
N ILE A 296 0.10 11.58 -1.23
CA ILE A 296 -0.61 10.69 -2.16
C ILE A 296 -1.86 11.40 -2.72
N PHE A 297 -2.60 12.16 -1.90
CA PHE A 297 -3.71 13.00 -2.40
C PHE A 297 -3.23 14.08 -3.39
N HIS A 298 -2.10 14.73 -3.13
CA HIS A 298 -1.50 15.68 -4.08
C HIS A 298 -1.05 14.98 -5.38
N SER A 299 -0.55 13.74 -5.29
CA SER A 299 -0.26 12.90 -6.46
C SER A 299 -1.53 12.58 -7.26
N PHE A 300 -2.59 12.14 -6.57
CA PHE A 300 -3.88 11.76 -7.15
C PHE A 300 -4.54 12.93 -7.90
N PHE A 301 -4.58 14.13 -7.30
CA PHE A 301 -5.13 15.32 -7.97
C PHE A 301 -4.32 15.75 -9.20
N ARG A 302 -2.98 15.59 -9.20
CA ARG A 302 -2.16 15.85 -10.39
C ARG A 302 -2.52 14.88 -11.52
N VAL A 303 -2.58 13.59 -11.22
CA VAL A 303 -2.87 12.53 -12.19
C VAL A 303 -4.29 12.68 -12.78
N LEU A 304 -5.29 13.04 -11.95
CA LEU A 304 -6.65 13.37 -12.41
C LEU A 304 -6.68 14.51 -13.46
N LEU A 305 -5.93 15.59 -13.22
CA LEU A 305 -5.85 16.73 -14.14
C LEU A 305 -5.15 16.36 -15.46
N ALA A 306 -4.16 15.48 -15.43
CA ALA A 306 -3.51 14.99 -16.65
C ALA A 306 -4.46 14.11 -17.50
N ILE A 307 -5.13 13.16 -16.85
CA ILE A 307 -6.08 12.20 -17.47
C ILE A 307 -7.27 12.89 -18.15
N THR A 308 -7.67 14.07 -17.66
CA THR A 308 -8.81 14.85 -18.19
C THR A 308 -8.80 14.98 -19.73
N LYS A 309 -7.61 15.05 -20.35
CA LYS A 309 -7.46 15.08 -21.83
C LYS A 309 -7.92 13.78 -22.51
N VAL A 310 -7.49 12.62 -21.99
CA VAL A 310 -7.87 11.28 -22.52
C VAL A 310 -9.35 11.04 -22.25
N PHE A 311 -9.81 11.41 -21.06
CA PHE A 311 -11.20 11.26 -20.63
C PHE A 311 -12.18 12.04 -21.52
N PHE A 312 -11.79 13.22 -22.01
CA PHE A 312 -12.59 13.98 -22.99
C PHE A 312 -12.82 13.21 -24.30
N PHE A 313 -11.80 12.55 -24.85
CA PHE A 313 -11.95 11.72 -26.06
C PHE A 313 -12.79 10.46 -25.82
N LEU A 314 -12.66 9.85 -24.63
CA LEU A 314 -13.47 8.71 -24.22
C LEU A 314 -14.96 9.09 -24.11
N ILE A 315 -15.28 10.15 -23.36
CA ILE A 315 -16.65 10.69 -23.26
C ILE A 315 -17.19 11.09 -24.64
N GLY A 316 -16.39 11.76 -25.48
CA GLY A 316 -16.80 12.11 -26.84
C GLY A 316 -17.15 10.87 -27.68
N THR A 317 -16.41 9.78 -27.53
CA THR A 317 -16.69 8.50 -28.20
C THR A 317 -17.99 7.86 -27.71
N VAL A 318 -18.23 7.85 -26.40
CA VAL A 318 -19.47 7.34 -25.80
C VAL A 318 -20.68 8.17 -26.22
N ILE A 319 -20.57 9.50 -26.26
CA ILE A 319 -21.62 10.42 -26.72
C ILE A 319 -21.94 10.20 -28.21
N ILE A 320 -20.92 10.13 -29.07
CA ILE A 320 -21.11 9.91 -30.51
C ILE A 320 -21.75 8.54 -30.76
N PHE A 321 -21.29 7.49 -30.08
CA PHE A 321 -21.89 6.16 -30.20
C PHE A 321 -23.35 6.15 -29.71
N ALA A 322 -23.63 6.71 -28.52
CA ALA A 322 -24.97 6.78 -27.97
C ALA A 322 -25.94 7.56 -28.87
N TRP A 323 -25.49 8.67 -29.47
CA TRP A 323 -26.29 9.45 -30.41
C TRP A 323 -26.59 8.69 -31.70
N VAL A 324 -25.58 8.05 -32.30
CA VAL A 324 -25.73 7.25 -33.52
C VAL A 324 -26.58 6.00 -33.27
N ALA A 325 -26.39 5.31 -32.14
CA ALA A 325 -27.17 4.13 -31.77
C ALA A 325 -28.63 4.49 -31.49
N ALA A 326 -28.91 5.54 -30.72
CA ALA A 326 -30.28 6.04 -30.53
C ALA A 326 -30.96 6.33 -31.87
N MET A 327 -30.33 7.13 -32.74
CA MET A 327 -30.86 7.48 -34.07
C MET A 327 -31.04 6.28 -35.02
N ILE A 328 -30.34 5.15 -34.80
CA ILE A 328 -30.48 3.92 -35.60
C ILE A 328 -31.57 3.00 -35.03
N PHE A 329 -31.82 3.03 -33.72
CA PHE A 329 -32.77 2.15 -33.05
C PHE A 329 -34.12 2.80 -32.72
N ASP A 330 -34.27 4.13 -32.84
CA ASP A 330 -35.52 4.87 -32.58
C ASP A 330 -36.72 4.26 -33.33
N ASP A 331 -36.59 4.12 -34.66
CA ASP A 331 -37.59 3.52 -35.56
C ASP A 331 -37.78 1.98 -35.39
N LEU A 332 -37.02 1.32 -34.51
CA LEU A 332 -36.95 -0.14 -34.39
C LEU A 332 -37.63 -0.69 -33.12
N GLU A 333 -38.89 -0.30 -32.90
CA GLU A 333 -39.77 -0.82 -31.83
C GLU A 333 -40.14 -2.32 -31.95
N VAL A 334 -39.66 -3.02 -32.98
CA VAL A 334 -39.93 -4.44 -33.20
C VAL A 334 -39.42 -5.26 -32.01
N LYS A 335 -40.17 -6.31 -31.65
CA LYS A 335 -39.79 -7.24 -30.58
C LYS A 335 -39.04 -8.45 -31.13
N ASP A 336 -38.10 -8.93 -30.33
CA ASP A 336 -37.27 -10.10 -30.63
C ASP A 336 -38.07 -11.43 -30.46
N ARG A 337 -37.40 -12.58 -30.57
CA ARG A 337 -38.01 -13.91 -30.40
C ARG A 337 -38.46 -14.20 -28.96
N TYR A 338 -37.85 -13.55 -27.97
CA TYR A 338 -38.15 -13.74 -26.55
C TYR A 338 -39.11 -12.67 -25.98
N GLY A 339 -39.40 -11.62 -26.75
CA GLY A 339 -40.39 -10.58 -26.46
C GLY A 339 -39.80 -9.25 -25.97
N THR A 340 -38.47 -9.10 -25.95
CA THR A 340 -37.82 -7.82 -25.62
C THR A 340 -37.84 -6.89 -26.84
N PRO A 341 -37.95 -5.56 -26.65
CA PRO A 341 -37.89 -4.61 -27.76
C PRO A 341 -36.43 -4.44 -28.23
N ILE A 342 -36.22 -4.33 -29.54
CA ILE A 342 -34.87 -4.24 -30.13
C ILE A 342 -34.14 -2.95 -29.73
N ASN A 343 -34.90 -1.88 -29.46
CA ASN A 343 -34.41 -0.60 -28.99
C ASN A 343 -34.28 -0.50 -27.45
N GLN A 344 -34.37 -1.61 -26.71
CA GLN A 344 -34.17 -1.64 -25.25
C GLN A 344 -32.86 -0.96 -24.86
N GLY A 345 -32.95 0.04 -23.97
CA GLY A 345 -31.79 0.84 -23.55
C GLY A 345 -31.34 1.92 -24.55
N PHE A 346 -31.99 2.04 -25.71
CA PHE A 346 -31.74 3.07 -26.73
C PHE A 346 -32.94 3.99 -27.00
N GLU A 347 -34.11 3.68 -26.43
CA GLU A 347 -35.39 4.44 -26.37
C GLU A 347 -35.29 5.97 -26.17
N SER A 348 -34.16 6.45 -25.66
CA SER A 348 -33.88 7.87 -25.52
C SER A 348 -32.37 8.10 -25.47
N PHE A 349 -31.91 9.30 -25.82
CA PHE A 349 -30.49 9.64 -25.74
C PHE A 349 -29.90 9.47 -24.32
N GLY A 350 -30.70 9.68 -23.27
CA GLY A 350 -30.29 9.44 -21.89
C GLY A 350 -30.06 7.95 -21.58
N ASN A 351 -31.00 7.09 -22.01
CA ASN A 351 -30.85 5.64 -21.89
C ASN A 351 -29.67 5.15 -22.74
N ALA A 352 -29.54 5.61 -23.98
CA ALA A 352 -28.46 5.24 -24.90
C ALA A 352 -27.08 5.62 -24.35
N LEU A 353 -26.94 6.79 -23.71
CA LEU A 353 -25.71 7.23 -23.07
C LEU A 353 -25.34 6.33 -21.88
N TYR A 354 -26.34 5.91 -21.09
CA TYR A 354 -26.14 4.97 -19.99
C TYR A 354 -25.74 3.58 -20.48
N THR A 355 -26.46 3.02 -21.46
CA THR A 355 -26.18 1.71 -22.06
C THR A 355 -24.79 1.68 -22.72
N ALA A 356 -24.41 2.74 -23.42
CA ALA A 356 -23.07 2.90 -23.99
C ALA A 356 -21.97 2.95 -22.90
N PHE A 357 -22.22 3.69 -21.81
CA PHE A 357 -21.30 3.76 -20.67
C PHE A 357 -21.14 2.40 -19.96
N ALA A 358 -22.23 1.71 -19.61
CA ALA A 358 -22.21 0.40 -18.96
C ALA A 358 -21.65 -0.73 -19.87
N THR A 359 -21.70 -0.52 -21.19
CA THR A 359 -21.04 -1.39 -22.18
C THR A 359 -19.53 -1.11 -22.25
N MET A 360 -19.10 0.16 -22.18
CA MET A 360 -17.68 0.55 -22.15
C MET A 360 -16.95 -0.01 -20.92
N THR A 361 -17.61 -0.07 -19.76
CA THR A 361 -17.09 -0.64 -18.50
C THR A 361 -17.01 -2.17 -18.52
N THR A 362 -17.44 -2.84 -19.59
CA THR A 362 -17.52 -4.31 -19.71
C THR A 362 -18.45 -5.04 -18.74
N SER A 363 -19.23 -4.31 -17.94
CA SER A 363 -20.19 -4.89 -16.99
C SER A 363 -21.40 -5.54 -17.67
N THR A 364 -21.89 -4.99 -18.80
CA THR A 364 -23.13 -5.42 -19.47
C THR A 364 -22.99 -5.50 -21.00
N THR A 365 -21.76 -5.63 -21.52
CA THR A 365 -21.47 -5.63 -22.97
C THR A 365 -22.29 -6.64 -23.79
N PRO A 366 -22.49 -7.91 -23.34
CA PRO A 366 -23.34 -8.83 -24.08
C PRO A 366 -24.79 -8.37 -24.08
N ASP A 367 -25.32 -7.99 -22.92
CA ASP A 367 -26.74 -7.71 -22.70
C ASP A 367 -27.22 -6.47 -23.43
N GLY A 368 -26.40 -5.39 -23.43
CA GLY A 368 -26.67 -4.18 -24.22
C GLY A 368 -26.61 -4.41 -25.73
N MET A 369 -25.83 -5.40 -26.21
CA MET A 369 -25.72 -5.72 -27.63
C MET A 369 -26.79 -6.71 -28.11
N ILE A 370 -27.23 -7.66 -27.26
CA ILE A 370 -28.07 -8.80 -27.61
C ILE A 370 -29.36 -8.42 -28.38
N PRO A 371 -30.17 -7.42 -27.98
CA PRO A 371 -31.41 -7.09 -28.70
C PRO A 371 -31.16 -6.71 -30.16
N SER A 372 -30.23 -5.77 -30.40
CA SER A 372 -29.83 -5.36 -31.76
C SER A 372 -29.21 -6.51 -32.55
N TYR A 373 -28.36 -7.32 -31.93
CA TYR A 373 -27.63 -8.41 -32.59
C TYR A 373 -28.50 -9.66 -32.83
N ALA A 374 -29.59 -9.84 -32.09
CA ALA A 374 -30.61 -10.85 -32.32
C ALA A 374 -31.48 -10.52 -33.55
N TYR A 375 -31.81 -9.23 -33.74
CA TYR A 375 -32.53 -8.74 -34.92
C TYR A 375 -31.70 -8.86 -36.21
N SER A 376 -30.46 -8.35 -36.20
CA SER A 376 -29.55 -8.54 -37.34
C SER A 376 -28.10 -8.66 -36.90
N ARG A 377 -27.42 -9.69 -37.43
CA ARG A 377 -25.98 -9.89 -37.22
C ARG A 377 -25.14 -8.74 -37.79
N ALA A 378 -25.68 -7.91 -38.68
CA ALA A 378 -25.00 -6.75 -39.25
C ALA A 378 -24.70 -5.65 -38.22
N PHE A 379 -25.45 -5.54 -37.12
CA PHE A 379 -25.21 -4.51 -36.09
C PHE A 379 -23.87 -4.68 -35.36
N VAL A 380 -23.16 -5.80 -35.53
CA VAL A 380 -21.75 -5.94 -35.10
C VAL A 380 -20.84 -4.88 -35.75
N ILE A 381 -21.20 -4.34 -36.92
CA ILE A 381 -20.45 -3.27 -37.61
C ILE A 381 -20.56 -1.94 -36.85
N LEU A 382 -21.64 -1.72 -36.10
CA LEU A 382 -21.81 -0.56 -35.20
C LEU A 382 -21.09 -0.78 -33.86
N TRP A 383 -21.26 -1.97 -33.27
CA TRP A 383 -20.71 -2.29 -31.94
C TRP A 383 -19.19 -2.53 -31.93
N LEU A 384 -18.63 -3.25 -32.89
CA LEU A 384 -17.22 -3.65 -32.86
C LEU A 384 -16.24 -2.45 -32.88
N PRO A 385 -16.42 -1.40 -33.71
CA PRO A 385 -15.56 -0.23 -33.66
C PRO A 385 -15.64 0.51 -32.32
N PHE A 386 -16.84 0.60 -31.72
CA PHE A 386 -17.02 1.21 -30.40
C PHE A 386 -16.30 0.43 -29.30
N LEU A 387 -16.46 -0.90 -29.25
CA LEU A 387 -15.80 -1.75 -28.26
C LEU A 387 -14.27 -1.73 -28.40
N VAL A 388 -13.75 -1.79 -29.64
CA VAL A 388 -12.30 -1.68 -29.87
C VAL A 388 -11.78 -0.30 -29.44
N LEU A 389 -12.50 0.79 -29.75
CA LEU A 389 -12.03 2.14 -29.45
C LEU A 389 -12.17 2.49 -27.95
N ALA A 390 -13.34 2.29 -27.35
CA ALA A 390 -13.61 2.65 -25.96
C ALA A 390 -12.98 1.65 -24.98
N THR A 391 -13.28 0.36 -25.13
CA THR A 391 -12.86 -0.67 -24.17
C THR A 391 -11.41 -1.14 -24.37
N VAL A 392 -10.95 -1.33 -25.60
CA VAL A 392 -9.60 -1.88 -25.86
C VAL A 392 -8.53 -0.79 -25.99
N ILE A 393 -8.80 0.30 -26.72
CA ILE A 393 -7.83 1.38 -26.91
C ILE A 393 -7.86 2.35 -25.72
N PHE A 394 -8.99 3.03 -25.46
CA PHE A 394 -9.00 4.13 -24.50
C PHE A 394 -8.77 3.69 -23.04
N ASN A 395 -9.33 2.58 -22.56
CA ASN A 395 -9.04 2.10 -21.19
C ASN A 395 -7.55 1.78 -20.98
N ASN A 396 -6.87 1.21 -21.98
CA ASN A 396 -5.42 0.93 -21.90
C ASN A 396 -4.57 2.20 -22.02
N VAL A 397 -4.97 3.16 -22.87
CA VAL A 397 -4.32 4.50 -22.92
C VAL A 397 -4.52 5.26 -21.60
N LEU A 398 -5.68 5.10 -20.95
CA LEU A 398 -5.96 5.67 -19.64
C LEU A 398 -4.99 5.09 -18.59
N LEU A 399 -4.90 3.76 -18.49
CA LEU A 399 -3.97 3.08 -17.58
C LEU A 399 -2.51 3.49 -17.81
N ALA A 400 -2.07 3.59 -19.06
CA ALA A 400 -0.73 4.06 -19.41
C ALA A 400 -0.49 5.52 -18.98
N THR A 401 -1.49 6.39 -19.11
CA THR A 401 -1.43 7.82 -18.70
C THR A 401 -1.42 7.96 -17.18
N VAL A 402 -2.25 7.17 -16.47
CA VAL A 402 -2.25 7.05 -15.00
C VAL A 402 -0.85 6.72 -14.51
N TYR A 403 -0.25 5.67 -15.10
CA TYR A 403 1.07 5.17 -14.75
C TYR A 403 2.18 6.21 -14.97
N SER A 404 2.28 6.81 -16.16
CA SER A 404 3.38 7.74 -16.47
C SER A 404 3.38 8.98 -15.58
N GLU A 405 2.20 9.57 -15.35
CA GLU A 405 2.06 10.78 -14.52
C GLU A 405 2.30 10.48 -13.02
N TYR A 406 1.89 9.30 -12.55
CA TYR A 406 2.18 8.86 -11.18
C TYR A 406 3.68 8.53 -11.00
N GLN A 407 4.30 7.86 -11.97
CA GLN A 407 5.72 7.49 -11.93
C GLN A 407 6.63 8.72 -11.96
N GLU A 408 6.37 9.70 -12.84
CA GLU A 408 7.11 10.97 -12.88
C GLU A 408 6.94 11.77 -11.58
N HIS A 409 5.74 11.83 -11.01
CA HIS A 409 5.55 12.51 -9.73
C HIS A 409 6.26 11.80 -8.57
N SER A 410 6.25 10.47 -8.56
CA SER A 410 6.91 9.71 -7.49
C SER A 410 8.43 9.73 -7.62
N SER A 411 8.99 9.72 -8.84
CA SER A 411 10.45 9.78 -9.04
C SER A 411 11.03 11.09 -8.54
N VAL A 412 10.44 12.23 -8.93
CA VAL A 412 10.85 13.57 -8.47
C VAL A 412 10.77 13.67 -6.95
N ARG A 413 9.65 13.25 -6.35
CA ARG A 413 9.45 13.24 -4.88
C ARG A 413 10.51 12.41 -4.14
N VAL A 414 10.93 11.29 -4.74
CA VAL A 414 11.96 10.40 -4.16
C VAL A 414 13.35 11.00 -4.31
N GLN A 415 13.71 11.54 -5.47
CA GLN A 415 14.98 12.23 -5.67
C GLN A 415 15.11 13.46 -4.73
N GLU A 416 14.03 14.23 -4.54
CA GLU A 416 13.96 15.28 -3.52
C GLU A 416 14.02 14.75 -2.08
N GLY A 417 13.46 13.57 -1.81
CA GLY A 417 13.58 12.89 -0.51
C GLY A 417 15.04 12.50 -0.20
N LEU A 418 15.74 11.93 -1.17
CA LEU A 418 17.14 11.49 -1.03
C LEU A 418 18.09 12.68 -0.92
N ALA A 419 17.86 13.77 -1.65
CA ALA A 419 18.62 15.01 -1.50
C ALA A 419 18.47 15.62 -0.10
N ARG A 420 17.25 15.58 0.49
CA ARG A 420 16.99 16.05 1.86
C ARG A 420 17.55 15.12 2.92
N HIS A 421 17.50 13.81 2.69
CA HIS A 421 18.17 12.81 3.53
C HIS A 421 19.67 13.09 3.61
N GLN A 422 20.37 13.12 2.46
CA GLN A 422 21.81 13.38 2.42
C GLN A 422 22.18 14.69 3.11
N TYR A 423 21.47 15.79 2.81
CA TYR A 423 21.70 17.08 3.45
C TYR A 423 21.56 17.03 4.98
N SER A 424 20.60 16.26 5.52
CA SER A 424 20.45 16.07 6.96
C SER A 424 21.53 15.18 7.58
N VAL A 425 22.05 14.18 6.85
CA VAL A 425 23.23 13.40 7.26
C VAL A 425 24.48 14.26 7.29
N ASP A 426 24.74 15.03 6.23
CA ASP A 426 25.88 15.96 6.13
C ASP A 426 25.82 16.99 7.28
N ALA A 427 24.64 17.57 7.54
CA ALA A 427 24.43 18.50 8.64
C ALA A 427 24.58 17.83 10.02
N ALA A 428 24.22 16.55 10.16
CA ALA A 428 24.45 15.79 11.40
C ALA A 428 25.95 15.55 11.65
N PHE A 429 26.72 15.23 10.61
CA PHE A 429 28.17 15.06 10.67
C PHE A 429 28.88 16.36 11.04
N GLU A 430 28.56 17.48 10.37
CA GLU A 430 29.11 18.80 10.66
C GLU A 430 28.89 19.27 12.11
N LEU A 431 27.84 18.76 12.79
CA LEU A 431 27.52 19.10 14.18
C LEU A 431 28.35 18.35 15.24
N ILE A 432 28.96 17.21 14.90
CA ILE A 432 29.70 16.36 15.87
C ILE A 432 31.09 15.91 15.42
N LYS A 433 31.51 16.24 14.20
CA LYS A 433 32.85 15.88 13.71
C LYS A 433 33.95 16.45 14.61
N GLU A 434 34.90 15.59 14.94
CA GLU A 434 36.13 15.90 15.64
C GLU A 434 37.28 15.96 14.62
N ARG A 435 38.41 16.55 15.01
CA ARG A 435 39.59 16.62 14.12
C ARG A 435 40.50 15.43 14.39
N GLU A 436 40.74 14.66 13.34
CA GLU A 436 41.56 13.45 13.38
C GLU A 436 43.07 13.79 13.37
N GLU A 437 43.91 12.92 13.94
CA GLU A 437 45.36 13.14 14.00
C GLU A 437 46.04 13.11 12.62
N SER A 438 45.47 12.39 11.65
CA SER A 438 45.90 12.42 10.24
C SER A 438 45.68 13.77 9.55
N GLY A 439 44.87 14.64 10.16
CA GLY A 439 44.39 15.89 9.57
C GLY A 439 42.97 15.84 9.00
N GLY A 440 42.33 14.65 9.00
CA GLY A 440 40.94 14.46 8.63
C GLY A 440 39.90 15.05 9.60
N PHE A 441 38.64 14.80 9.29
CA PHE A 441 37.50 15.00 10.18
C PHE A 441 36.72 13.69 10.28
N ALA A 442 36.43 13.25 11.50
CA ALA A 442 35.76 11.98 11.76
C ALA A 442 34.96 12.03 13.08
N VAL A 443 34.14 11.03 13.37
CA VAL A 443 33.31 10.97 14.58
C VAL A 443 33.85 9.92 15.56
N SER A 444 34.21 10.34 16.77
CA SER A 444 34.72 9.43 17.81
C SER A 444 33.64 8.49 18.36
N PHE A 445 34.07 7.32 18.86
CA PHE A 445 33.17 6.37 19.53
C PHE A 445 32.40 6.99 20.71
N GLU A 446 33.01 7.91 21.48
CA GLU A 446 32.30 8.55 22.59
C GLU A 446 31.18 9.47 22.09
N SER A 447 31.45 10.28 21.06
CA SER A 447 30.44 11.13 20.43
C SER A 447 29.32 10.31 19.79
N PHE A 448 29.63 9.18 19.15
CA PHE A 448 28.64 8.22 18.65
C PHE A 448 27.76 7.65 19.78
N VAL A 449 28.35 7.15 20.87
CA VAL A 449 27.61 6.61 22.03
C VAL A 449 26.72 7.67 22.70
N ARG A 450 27.19 8.94 22.78
CA ARG A 450 26.39 10.07 23.27
C ARG A 450 25.17 10.32 22.38
N VAL A 451 25.33 10.33 21.05
CA VAL A 451 24.21 10.48 20.10
C VAL A 451 23.26 9.28 20.17
N ALA A 452 23.76 8.04 20.20
CA ALA A 452 22.92 6.83 20.31
C ALA A 452 22.05 6.83 21.59
N LYS A 453 22.63 7.22 22.73
CA LYS A 453 21.92 7.36 24.02
C LYS A 453 20.83 8.45 23.98
N ILE A 454 20.99 9.50 23.17
CA ILE A 454 19.95 10.51 22.92
C ILE A 454 18.91 10.01 21.90
N MET A 455 19.34 9.38 20.81
CA MET A 455 18.47 8.83 19.76
C MET A 455 17.49 7.79 20.30
N LYS A 456 17.87 6.99 21.30
CA LYS A 456 16.99 6.04 22.04
C LYS A 456 15.67 6.66 22.53
N VAL A 457 15.63 7.99 22.69
CA VAL A 457 14.46 8.76 23.15
C VAL A 457 13.49 9.12 22.02
N LEU A 458 13.99 9.23 20.79
CA LEU A 458 13.23 9.57 19.59
C LEU A 458 12.83 8.32 18.81
N HIS A 459 13.77 7.38 18.65
CA HIS A 459 13.61 6.10 17.99
C HIS A 459 13.99 4.98 18.98
N PRO A 460 13.16 3.93 19.17
CA PRO A 460 13.38 2.90 20.19
C PRO A 460 14.47 1.88 19.76
N ILE A 461 15.70 2.36 19.61
CA ILE A 461 16.87 1.55 19.29
C ILE A 461 17.24 0.67 20.49
N SER A 462 17.66 -0.57 20.23
CA SER A 462 18.24 -1.48 21.23
C SER A 462 19.65 -1.03 21.65
N ALA A 463 19.75 0.15 22.27
CA ALA A 463 20.99 0.66 22.82
C ALA A 463 21.34 -0.05 24.14
N ASP A 464 21.72 -1.33 24.01
CA ASP A 464 22.68 -1.98 24.89
C ASP A 464 24.08 -1.46 24.54
N GLU A 465 24.93 -1.26 25.53
CA GLU A 465 26.28 -0.70 25.36
C GLU A 465 27.19 -1.69 24.60
N LYS A 466 26.98 -3.00 24.77
CA LYS A 466 27.68 -4.04 24.00
C LYS A 466 27.31 -3.98 22.52
N LEU A 467 26.02 -3.99 22.19
CA LEU A 467 25.55 -3.88 20.82
C LEU A 467 25.98 -2.54 20.19
N THR A 468 25.91 -1.43 20.92
CA THR A 468 26.34 -0.10 20.43
C THR A 468 27.83 -0.10 20.02
N ARG A 469 28.70 -0.80 20.76
CA ARG A 469 30.11 -0.97 20.39
C ARG A 469 30.27 -1.80 19.12
N LEU A 470 29.59 -2.94 19.04
CA LEU A 470 29.70 -3.86 17.90
C LEU A 470 29.15 -3.22 16.61
N LEU A 471 28.11 -2.39 16.68
CA LEU A 471 27.61 -1.63 15.53
C LEU A 471 28.57 -0.55 15.04
N PHE A 472 29.36 0.05 15.94
CA PHE A 472 30.44 0.96 15.54
C PHE A 472 31.56 0.20 14.82
N GLU A 473 31.97 -0.94 15.38
CA GLU A 473 33.02 -1.82 14.82
C GLU A 473 32.64 -2.45 13.46
N ALA A 474 31.34 -2.53 13.12
CA ALA A 474 30.87 -2.92 11.78
C ALA A 474 30.74 -1.74 10.78
N LEU A 475 30.71 -0.50 11.27
CA LEU A 475 30.66 0.73 10.47
C LEU A 475 32.06 1.29 10.15
N ASP A 476 33.02 1.05 11.03
CA ASP A 476 34.44 1.42 10.93
C ASP A 476 35.15 0.44 9.96
N GLU A 477 35.06 0.69 8.63
CA GLU A 477 35.63 -0.18 7.57
C GLU A 477 37.18 -0.08 7.53
N ASP A 478 37.77 1.02 7.99
CA ASP A 478 39.24 1.19 8.02
C ASP A 478 39.91 0.85 9.37
N HIS A 479 39.11 0.60 10.41
CA HIS A 479 39.52 0.27 11.78
C HIS A 479 40.35 1.38 12.46
N SER A 480 40.11 2.64 12.09
CA SER A 480 40.76 3.82 12.69
C SER A 480 40.24 4.16 14.09
N GLY A 481 39.06 3.65 14.49
CA GLY A 481 38.40 4.00 15.74
C GLY A 481 37.59 5.31 15.67
N MET A 482 37.43 5.89 14.47
CA MET A 482 36.55 7.03 14.20
C MET A 482 35.79 6.81 12.89
N LEU A 483 34.56 7.33 12.76
CA LEU A 483 33.79 7.19 11.53
C LEU A 483 34.04 8.36 10.57
N SER A 484 34.44 8.06 9.33
CA SER A 484 34.50 9.03 8.24
C SER A 484 33.10 9.49 7.80
N ALA A 485 33.03 10.56 7.01
CA ALA A 485 31.76 11.05 6.44
C ALA A 485 31.03 9.99 5.58
N SER A 486 31.78 9.08 4.95
CA SER A 486 31.25 7.94 4.17
C SER A 486 30.54 6.92 5.06
N GLU A 487 31.19 6.49 6.14
CA GLU A 487 30.68 5.48 7.05
C GLU A 487 29.55 6.02 7.94
N PHE A 488 29.65 7.29 8.32
CA PHE A 488 28.58 8.04 8.99
C PHE A 488 27.30 8.17 8.15
N ASN A 489 27.39 8.03 6.81
CA ASN A 489 26.21 7.93 5.95
C ASN A 489 25.54 6.56 6.09
N VAL A 490 26.32 5.47 6.01
CA VAL A 490 25.84 4.08 6.23
C VAL A 490 25.19 3.92 7.61
N MET A 491 25.71 4.61 8.63
CA MET A 491 25.12 4.68 9.96
C MET A 491 23.62 5.02 9.95
N CYS A 492 23.14 5.87 9.03
CA CYS A 492 21.73 6.28 8.99
C CYS A 492 20.79 5.17 8.53
N ASP A 493 21.26 4.23 7.70
CA ASP A 493 20.53 3.01 7.37
C ASP A 493 20.64 1.96 8.49
N VAL A 494 21.79 1.88 9.18
CA VAL A 494 22.00 1.02 10.37
C VAL A 494 21.18 1.46 11.59
N LEU A 495 20.86 2.75 11.73
CA LEU A 495 19.91 3.24 12.74
C LEU A 495 18.45 2.85 12.44
N GLN A 496 18.17 2.32 11.24
CA GLN A 496 16.86 1.85 10.79
C GLN A 496 16.74 0.31 10.73
N THR A 497 17.81 -0.46 10.93
CA THR A 497 17.73 -1.92 11.11
C THR A 497 17.37 -2.27 12.56
N GLN A 498 16.59 -3.34 12.75
CA GLN A 498 16.20 -3.83 14.06
C GLN A 498 17.07 -5.02 14.47
N PHE A 499 17.99 -4.74 15.38
CA PHE A 499 18.87 -5.72 16.00
C PHE A 499 18.19 -6.33 17.22
N ILE A 500 17.74 -7.58 17.10
CA ILE A 500 17.03 -8.32 18.14
C ILE A 500 17.97 -9.42 18.66
N ILE A 501 18.48 -9.23 19.88
CA ILE A 501 19.31 -10.21 20.56
C ILE A 501 18.42 -11.16 21.37
N THR A 502 18.48 -12.45 21.05
CA THR A 502 17.80 -13.54 21.76
C THR A 502 18.82 -14.45 22.46
N ARG A 503 18.37 -15.22 23.46
CA ARG A 503 19.12 -16.39 23.93
C ARG A 503 18.79 -17.57 23.03
N ARG A 504 19.77 -18.29 22.51
CA ARG A 504 19.55 -19.50 21.71
C ARG A 504 18.80 -20.57 22.51
N ASP A 505 19.35 -20.89 23.67
CA ASP A 505 19.05 -22.14 24.36
C ASP A 505 17.82 -22.03 25.27
N GLY A 506 16.90 -22.99 25.14
CA GLY A 506 15.72 -23.13 25.99
C GLY A 506 16.06 -23.53 27.42
N TRP A 507 15.11 -23.36 28.35
CA TRP A 507 15.34 -23.62 29.77
C TRP A 507 15.86 -25.05 30.02
N PHE A 508 15.32 -26.04 29.30
CA PHE A 508 15.74 -27.43 29.46
C PHE A 508 17.14 -27.67 28.87
N ARG A 509 17.41 -27.20 27.63
CA ARG A 509 18.75 -27.28 27.02
C ARG A 509 19.82 -26.68 27.94
N ALA A 510 19.60 -25.46 28.44
CA ALA A 510 20.54 -24.74 29.29
C ALA A 510 20.89 -25.44 30.62
N HIS A 511 19.98 -26.24 31.19
CA HIS A 511 20.21 -26.94 32.47
C HIS A 511 20.62 -28.42 32.31
N TYR A 512 20.26 -29.08 31.19
CA TYR A 512 20.37 -30.54 31.06
C TYR A 512 21.26 -31.01 29.90
N ASP A 513 21.91 -30.11 29.14
CA ASP A 513 22.74 -30.46 27.96
C ASP A 513 23.81 -31.55 28.25
N GLY A 514 24.48 -31.48 29.41
CA GLY A 514 25.50 -32.46 29.83
C GLY A 514 24.95 -33.86 30.17
N THR A 515 23.62 -34.01 30.32
CA THR A 515 23.00 -35.30 30.67
C THR A 515 22.83 -36.21 29.44
N GLY A 516 22.42 -37.46 29.67
CA GLY A 516 22.00 -38.35 28.57
C GLY A 516 20.74 -37.86 27.86
N LEU A 517 19.83 -37.18 28.58
CA LEU A 517 18.58 -36.65 28.03
C LEU A 517 18.80 -35.43 27.14
N GLY A 518 19.69 -34.51 27.56
CA GLY A 518 20.10 -33.36 26.75
C GLY A 518 20.71 -33.77 25.41
N ARG A 519 21.66 -34.73 25.45
CA ARG A 519 22.27 -35.29 24.24
C ARG A 519 21.28 -36.04 23.34
N ALA A 520 20.31 -36.76 23.91
CA ALA A 520 19.26 -37.42 23.14
C ALA A 520 18.34 -36.41 22.44
N LEU A 521 17.90 -35.34 23.14
CA LEU A 521 17.09 -34.27 22.56
C LEU A 521 17.84 -33.55 21.43
N ARG A 522 19.12 -33.20 21.67
CA ARG A 522 20.00 -32.60 20.66
C ARG A 522 20.12 -33.48 19.41
N SER A 523 20.33 -34.78 19.58
CA SER A 523 20.41 -35.74 18.45
C SER A 523 19.11 -35.90 17.64
N ILE A 524 17.98 -35.38 18.12
CA ILE A 524 16.68 -35.42 17.44
C ILE A 524 16.39 -34.08 16.75
N MET A 525 16.77 -32.96 17.39
CA MET A 525 16.49 -31.59 16.95
C MET A 525 17.57 -31.00 16.02
N ASP A 526 18.83 -31.41 16.15
CA ASP A 526 19.95 -30.91 15.33
C ASP A 526 20.10 -31.74 14.03
N ASN A 527 20.29 -31.06 12.90
CA ASN A 527 20.79 -31.66 11.67
C ASN A 527 22.31 -31.92 11.81
N SER A 528 22.70 -33.17 12.04
CA SER A 528 24.11 -33.56 12.26
C SER A 528 25.01 -33.41 11.02
N ALA A 529 24.49 -33.01 9.86
CA ALA A 529 25.25 -32.81 8.63
C ALA A 529 25.99 -31.45 8.55
N GLU A 530 25.60 -30.46 9.36
CA GLU A 530 25.99 -29.05 9.19
C GLU A 530 27.22 -28.62 10.03
N GLY A 531 28.12 -29.56 10.36
CA GLY A 531 29.39 -29.23 11.04
C GLY A 531 29.23 -28.72 12.49
N PRO A 532 30.18 -27.92 13.02
CA PRO A 532 30.14 -27.38 14.40
C PRO A 532 29.18 -26.18 14.59
N ASP A 533 28.63 -26.02 15.79
CA ASP A 533 27.55 -25.07 16.11
C ASP A 533 28.02 -23.60 16.28
N PHE A 534 28.43 -22.98 15.17
CA PHE A 534 28.88 -21.57 15.07
C PHE A 534 27.73 -20.52 15.01
N GLY A 535 26.50 -20.87 15.40
CA GLY A 535 25.36 -19.93 15.49
C GLY A 535 24.80 -19.36 14.17
N TYR A 536 25.19 -19.93 13.03
CA TYR A 536 24.48 -19.74 11.76
C TYR A 536 23.00 -20.19 11.86
N PRO A 537 22.10 -19.70 10.98
CA PRO A 537 20.65 -19.92 11.10
C PRO A 537 20.29 -21.40 11.32
N SER A 538 19.31 -21.60 12.21
CA SER A 538 18.93 -22.85 12.85
C SER A 538 19.27 -24.15 12.10
N ARG A 539 19.99 -25.06 12.76
CA ARG A 539 20.26 -26.47 12.36
C ARG A 539 19.03 -27.38 12.31
N PHE A 540 17.83 -26.81 12.27
CA PHE A 540 16.56 -27.51 12.45
C PHE A 540 15.95 -28.03 11.13
N PRO A 541 15.99 -27.29 10.00
CA PRO A 541 15.50 -27.79 8.72
C PRO A 541 16.22 -29.09 8.32
N GLY A 542 15.46 -30.12 7.94
CA GLY A 542 16.03 -31.42 7.61
C GLY A 542 16.58 -32.21 8.82
N SER A 543 16.39 -31.77 10.05
CA SER A 543 16.61 -32.59 11.26
C SER A 543 15.71 -33.85 11.25
N CYS A 544 16.00 -34.81 12.13
CA CYS A 544 15.14 -36.00 12.26
C CYS A 544 13.72 -35.61 12.69
N PHE A 545 13.61 -34.64 13.61
CA PHE A 545 12.34 -34.12 14.09
C PHE A 545 11.55 -33.36 13.01
N ASP A 546 12.19 -32.45 12.27
CA ASP A 546 11.55 -31.71 11.17
C ASP A 546 11.01 -32.65 10.08
N LYS A 547 11.80 -33.65 9.67
CA LYS A 547 11.36 -34.69 8.72
C LYS A 547 10.15 -35.47 9.23
N PHE A 548 10.11 -35.82 10.52
CA PHE A 548 8.96 -36.48 11.14
C PHE A 548 7.72 -35.57 11.17
N MET A 549 7.86 -34.31 11.58
CA MET A 549 6.74 -33.37 11.63
C MET A 549 6.18 -33.04 10.24
N ASN A 550 7.04 -32.94 9.22
CA ASN A 550 6.61 -32.73 7.84
C ASN A 550 5.91 -33.98 7.25
N PHE A 551 6.28 -35.19 7.68
CA PHE A 551 5.51 -36.40 7.38
C PHE A 551 4.14 -36.41 8.08
N VAL A 552 4.08 -36.10 9.38
CA VAL A 552 2.81 -35.96 10.13
C VAL A 552 1.89 -34.93 9.47
N LEU A 553 2.45 -33.79 9.03
CA LEU A 553 1.74 -32.74 8.32
C LEU A 553 1.19 -33.24 6.98
N ALA A 554 1.98 -33.96 6.17
CA ALA A 554 1.52 -34.52 4.90
C ALA A 554 0.36 -35.53 5.09
N VAL A 555 0.43 -36.38 6.13
CA VAL A 555 -0.67 -37.31 6.46
C VAL A 555 -1.89 -36.54 7.00
N ASN A 556 -1.69 -35.45 7.76
CA ASN A 556 -2.80 -34.61 8.23
C ASN A 556 -3.47 -33.83 7.08
N VAL A 557 -2.71 -33.37 6.09
CA VAL A 557 -3.22 -32.77 4.83
C VAL A 557 -4.11 -33.77 4.08
N PHE A 558 -3.62 -35.00 3.87
CA PHE A 558 -4.40 -36.05 3.22
C PHE A 558 -5.67 -36.41 4.02
N TRP A 559 -5.55 -36.52 5.34
CA TRP A 559 -6.68 -36.78 6.24
C TRP A 559 -7.75 -35.68 6.16
N VAL A 560 -7.34 -34.41 6.16
CA VAL A 560 -8.22 -33.25 6.00
C VAL A 560 -8.94 -33.27 4.65
N ILE A 561 -8.25 -33.60 3.56
CA ILE A 561 -8.86 -33.71 2.23
C ILE A 561 -9.91 -34.83 2.20
N LEU A 562 -9.63 -35.97 2.84
CA LEU A 562 -10.59 -37.07 2.98
C LEU A 562 -11.82 -36.66 3.81
N GLN A 563 -11.62 -35.96 4.94
CA GLN A 563 -12.71 -35.43 5.77
C GLN A 563 -13.60 -34.44 5.01
N SER A 564 -13.01 -33.48 4.30
CA SER A 564 -13.76 -32.56 3.44
C SER A 564 -14.49 -33.26 2.29
N ALA A 565 -13.92 -34.33 1.72
CA ALA A 565 -14.58 -35.12 0.69
C ALA A 565 -15.76 -35.95 1.24
N VAL A 566 -15.71 -36.42 2.50
CA VAL A 566 -16.82 -37.11 3.16
C VAL A 566 -17.96 -36.14 3.48
N ASP A 567 -17.63 -34.99 4.07
CA ASP A 567 -18.59 -33.93 4.46
C ASP A 567 -19.31 -33.32 3.23
N LEU A 568 -18.56 -32.98 2.17
CA LEU A 568 -19.11 -32.43 0.93
C LEU A 568 -20.09 -33.38 0.20
N ASN A 569 -19.93 -34.70 0.39
CA ASN A 569 -20.84 -35.71 -0.14
C ASN A 569 -22.04 -36.00 0.78
N ASN A 570 -22.26 -35.20 1.84
CA ASN A 570 -23.31 -35.38 2.86
C ASN A 570 -23.30 -36.76 3.54
N MET A 571 -22.16 -37.45 3.55
CA MET A 571 -22.02 -38.70 4.27
C MET A 571 -21.86 -38.41 5.77
N LYS A 572 -22.58 -39.15 6.63
CA LYS A 572 -22.49 -38.95 8.09
C LYS A 572 -21.04 -39.15 8.55
N GLU A 573 -20.40 -38.09 9.04
CA GLU A 573 -19.05 -38.16 9.63
C GLU A 573 -19.00 -39.26 10.71
N PRO A 574 -18.13 -40.28 10.56
CA PRO A 574 -17.94 -41.31 11.58
C PRO A 574 -17.24 -40.75 12.82
N ASP A 575 -17.68 -41.17 14.01
CA ASP A 575 -17.23 -40.59 15.29
C ASP A 575 -15.70 -40.72 15.52
N PHE A 576 -15.03 -41.68 14.86
CA PHE A 576 -13.58 -41.85 14.92
C PHE A 576 -12.78 -40.72 14.25
N PHE A 577 -13.39 -39.90 13.37
CA PHE A 577 -12.71 -38.77 12.74
C PHE A 577 -12.22 -37.77 13.79
N GLN A 578 -13.10 -37.41 14.73
CA GLN A 578 -12.80 -36.51 15.84
C GLN A 578 -11.69 -37.07 16.76
N THR A 579 -11.56 -38.39 16.87
CA THR A 579 -10.47 -39.04 17.61
C THR A 579 -9.12 -38.88 16.89
N ILE A 580 -9.09 -39.03 15.56
CA ILE A 580 -7.89 -38.80 14.74
C ILE A 580 -7.49 -37.32 14.74
N ASP A 581 -8.47 -36.42 14.67
CA ASP A 581 -8.25 -34.96 14.71
C ASP A 581 -7.66 -34.50 16.06
N LEU A 582 -8.14 -35.09 17.17
CA LEU A 582 -7.58 -34.89 18.50
C LEU A 582 -6.15 -35.44 18.58
N PHE A 583 -5.90 -36.66 18.07
CA PHE A 583 -4.57 -37.27 18.03
C PHE A 583 -3.54 -36.40 17.29
N PHE A 584 -3.86 -35.90 16.09
CA PHE A 584 -3.02 -34.93 15.39
C PHE A 584 -2.78 -33.67 16.22
N SER A 585 -3.82 -33.12 16.86
CA SER A 585 -3.73 -31.89 17.64
C SER A 585 -2.87 -32.06 18.91
N LEU A 586 -2.84 -33.25 19.50
CA LEU A 586 -1.89 -33.61 20.55
C LEU A 586 -0.44 -33.67 20.03
N ILE A 587 -0.20 -34.17 18.81
CA ILE A 587 1.15 -34.15 18.21
C ILE A 587 1.63 -32.72 17.98
N TYR A 588 0.78 -31.81 17.48
CA TYR A 588 1.17 -30.39 17.31
C TYR A 588 1.39 -29.66 18.66
N LEU A 589 0.63 -30.01 19.70
CA LEU A 589 0.89 -29.52 21.06
C LEU A 589 2.26 -30.00 21.59
N LEU A 590 2.64 -31.24 21.29
CA LEU A 590 3.97 -31.78 21.58
C LEU A 590 5.07 -31.16 20.70
N GLU A 591 4.78 -30.79 19.45
CA GLU A 591 5.71 -30.05 18.58
C GLU A 591 6.10 -28.72 19.22
N VAL A 592 5.10 -27.90 19.56
CA VAL A 592 5.31 -26.61 20.22
C VAL A 592 6.03 -26.78 21.56
N GLY A 593 5.63 -27.78 22.36
CA GLY A 593 6.29 -28.09 23.63
C GLY A 593 7.77 -28.46 23.49
N LEU A 594 8.13 -29.35 22.56
CA LEU A 594 9.51 -29.76 22.32
C LEU A 594 10.37 -28.61 21.76
N LYS A 595 9.83 -27.84 20.81
CA LYS A 595 10.49 -26.63 20.29
C LYS A 595 10.80 -25.62 21.41
N LEU A 596 9.90 -25.42 22.37
CA LEU A 596 10.07 -24.51 23.53
C LEU A 596 10.94 -25.05 24.67
N LEU A 597 11.25 -26.36 24.69
CA LEU A 597 12.27 -26.93 25.59
C LEU A 597 13.69 -26.77 25.02
N TYR A 598 13.81 -26.80 23.69
CA TYR A 598 15.07 -26.70 22.95
C TYR A 598 15.52 -25.25 22.71
N TRP A 599 14.63 -24.38 22.20
CA TRP A 599 14.86 -22.94 22.01
C TRP A 599 14.32 -22.12 23.17
N SER A 600 14.85 -20.91 23.38
CA SER A 600 14.21 -19.95 24.29
C SER A 600 12.90 -19.41 23.70
N TRP A 601 12.00 -18.91 24.56
CA TRP A 601 10.78 -18.23 24.11
C TRP A 601 11.08 -17.05 23.17
N GLY A 602 12.15 -16.30 23.43
CA GLY A 602 12.56 -15.16 22.60
C GLY A 602 13.01 -15.58 21.20
N GLU A 603 13.74 -16.69 21.10
CA GLU A 603 14.19 -17.27 19.82
C GLU A 603 13.04 -17.89 19.04
N TYR A 604 12.22 -18.71 19.72
CA TYR A 604 11.02 -19.31 19.16
C TYR A 604 10.09 -18.24 18.55
N TRP A 605 9.93 -17.10 19.23
CA TRP A 605 9.06 -16.00 18.79
C TRP A 605 9.71 -15.04 17.77
N GLN A 606 10.90 -15.30 17.22
CA GLN A 606 11.36 -14.58 16.01
C GLN A 606 10.82 -15.22 14.73
N ASN A 607 10.98 -16.54 14.60
CA ASN A 607 10.61 -17.24 13.38
C ASN A 607 9.09 -17.22 13.13
N ASN A 608 8.65 -16.63 12.01
CA ASN A 608 7.22 -16.50 11.66
C ASN A 608 6.50 -17.85 11.61
N ASP A 609 7.18 -18.90 11.15
CA ASP A 609 6.63 -20.26 11.07
C ASP A 609 6.34 -20.83 12.47
N ASN A 610 7.20 -20.53 13.45
CA ASN A 610 6.98 -20.89 14.85
C ASN A 610 5.88 -20.01 15.51
N ARG A 611 5.81 -18.71 15.18
CA ARG A 611 4.68 -17.85 15.60
C ARG A 611 3.34 -18.44 15.12
N PHE A 612 3.29 -18.88 13.86
CA PHE A 612 2.13 -19.51 13.23
C PHE A 612 1.77 -20.87 13.86
N ASP A 613 2.75 -21.73 14.09
CA ASP A 613 2.58 -23.01 14.82
C ASP A 613 1.96 -22.81 16.20
N PHE A 614 2.49 -21.85 16.97
CA PHE A 614 1.99 -21.57 18.31
C PHE A 614 0.55 -21.05 18.30
N VAL A 615 0.24 -20.07 17.45
CA VAL A 615 -1.11 -19.48 17.38
C VAL A 615 -2.13 -20.51 16.90
N THR A 616 -1.83 -21.28 15.86
CA THR A 616 -2.75 -22.31 15.35
C THR A 616 -2.96 -23.45 16.35
N THR A 617 -1.90 -23.89 17.05
CA THR A 617 -1.99 -24.90 18.10
C THR A 617 -2.78 -24.40 19.30
N LEU A 618 -2.58 -23.14 19.73
CA LEU A 618 -3.29 -22.52 20.83
C LEU A 618 -4.79 -22.35 20.54
N VAL A 619 -5.17 -21.96 19.31
CA VAL A 619 -6.56 -21.83 18.88
C VAL A 619 -7.29 -23.18 18.85
N LEU A 620 -6.60 -24.26 18.48
CA LEU A 620 -7.19 -25.60 18.45
C LEU A 620 -7.23 -26.25 19.84
N ALA A 621 -6.25 -25.96 20.71
CA ALA A 621 -6.31 -26.34 22.12
C ALA A 621 -7.43 -25.59 22.88
N SER A 622 -7.65 -24.30 22.57
CA SER A 622 -8.72 -23.52 23.20
C SER A 622 -10.11 -23.88 22.67
N SER A 623 -10.26 -24.41 21.45
CA SER A 623 -11.55 -24.97 20.98
C SER A 623 -11.96 -26.20 21.81
N ALA A 624 -11.03 -27.13 22.05
CA ALA A 624 -11.25 -28.32 22.86
C ALA A 624 -11.60 -27.96 24.32
N CYS A 625 -10.81 -27.07 24.95
CA CYS A 625 -11.10 -26.59 26.30
C CYS A 625 -12.40 -25.77 26.38
N GLY A 626 -12.71 -24.96 25.37
CA GLY A 626 -13.93 -24.16 25.29
C GLY A 626 -15.20 -25.01 25.23
N TYR A 627 -15.15 -26.10 24.46
CA TYR A 627 -16.24 -27.08 24.42
C TYR A 627 -16.41 -27.82 25.77
N LEU A 628 -15.31 -28.27 26.37
CA LEU A 628 -15.33 -29.09 27.60
C LEU A 628 -15.66 -28.30 28.89
N PHE A 629 -15.16 -27.06 29.03
CA PHE A 629 -15.27 -26.30 30.28
C PHE A 629 -16.24 -25.10 30.21
N PHE A 630 -16.46 -24.52 29.02
CA PHE A 630 -17.23 -23.29 28.86
C PHE A 630 -18.55 -23.48 28.08
N GLN A 631 -18.87 -24.71 27.67
CA GLN A 631 -20.08 -25.07 26.91
C GLN A 631 -20.29 -24.17 25.67
N LEU A 632 -19.19 -23.83 24.97
CA LEU A 632 -19.25 -22.96 23.79
C LEU A 632 -20.20 -23.52 22.71
N ASP A 633 -20.90 -22.60 22.06
CA ASP A 633 -21.93 -22.91 21.06
C ASP A 633 -21.41 -23.82 19.94
N ARG A 634 -22.20 -24.83 19.58
CA ARG A 634 -21.77 -25.90 18.64
C ARG A 634 -21.46 -25.35 17.24
N SER A 635 -22.04 -24.21 16.88
CA SER A 635 -21.73 -23.43 15.67
C SER A 635 -20.34 -22.80 15.73
N ILE A 636 -19.99 -22.13 16.84
CA ILE A 636 -18.69 -21.51 17.08
C ILE A 636 -17.60 -22.57 17.12
N VAL A 637 -17.81 -23.67 17.86
CA VAL A 637 -16.88 -24.80 17.92
C VAL A 637 -16.67 -25.42 16.53
N ARG A 638 -17.73 -25.55 15.71
CA ARG A 638 -17.58 -26.00 14.31
C ARG A 638 -16.71 -25.04 13.49
N PHE A 639 -16.91 -23.73 13.61
CA PHE A 639 -16.12 -22.74 12.87
C PHE A 639 -14.64 -22.72 13.32
N ILE A 640 -14.35 -22.76 14.61
CA ILE A 640 -12.96 -22.86 15.11
C ILE A 640 -12.33 -24.18 14.64
N ASN A 641 -13.10 -25.27 14.58
CA ASN A 641 -12.60 -26.54 14.04
C ASN A 641 -12.37 -26.50 12.52
N LEU A 642 -12.94 -25.57 11.75
CA LEU A 642 -12.53 -25.32 10.35
C LEU A 642 -11.15 -24.65 10.27
N LEU A 643 -10.69 -23.97 11.33
CA LEU A 643 -9.32 -23.43 11.38
C LEU A 643 -8.24 -24.53 11.40
N ARG A 644 -8.59 -25.82 11.52
CA ARG A 644 -7.66 -26.93 11.21
C ARG A 644 -7.09 -26.83 9.79
N LEU A 645 -7.87 -26.28 8.85
CA LEU A 645 -7.48 -26.07 7.45
C LEU A 645 -6.32 -25.09 7.31
N VAL A 646 -6.07 -24.25 8.32
CA VAL A 646 -4.91 -23.34 8.36
C VAL A 646 -3.59 -24.13 8.37
N ARG A 647 -3.57 -25.39 8.84
CA ARG A 647 -2.41 -26.29 8.70
C ARG A 647 -2.03 -26.58 7.24
N LEU A 648 -2.97 -26.50 6.30
CA LEU A 648 -2.67 -26.61 4.87
C LEU A 648 -1.73 -25.48 4.41
N LEU A 649 -1.81 -24.29 5.03
CA LEU A 649 -0.92 -23.17 4.72
C LEU A 649 0.52 -23.41 5.23
N LYS A 650 0.71 -24.11 6.37
CA LYS A 650 2.04 -24.62 6.79
C LYS A 650 2.63 -25.54 5.72
N ALA A 651 1.82 -26.47 5.20
CA ALA A 651 2.26 -27.41 4.17
C ALA A 651 2.62 -26.71 2.85
N LEU A 652 1.96 -25.61 2.50
CA LEU A 652 2.35 -24.76 1.37
C LEU A 652 3.64 -23.97 1.67
N ASN A 653 3.80 -23.42 2.87
CA ASN A 653 5.00 -22.65 3.26
C ASN A 653 6.30 -23.48 3.26
N ASN A 654 6.19 -24.79 3.45
CA ASN A 654 7.30 -25.74 3.26
C ASN A 654 7.78 -25.86 1.79
N ILE A 655 7.01 -25.38 0.81
CA ILE A 655 7.38 -25.40 -0.61
C ILE A 655 8.18 -24.12 -0.91
N PRO A 656 9.46 -24.20 -1.32
CA PRO A 656 10.32 -23.02 -1.45
C PRO A 656 9.74 -21.97 -2.41
N ALA A 657 9.22 -22.40 -3.56
CA ALA A 657 8.57 -21.51 -4.54
C ALA A 657 7.34 -20.77 -3.99
N TYR A 658 6.57 -21.37 -3.08
CA TYR A 658 5.43 -20.70 -2.44
C TYR A 658 5.91 -19.69 -1.39
N ARG A 659 6.91 -20.07 -0.58
CA ARG A 659 7.55 -19.20 0.41
C ARG A 659 8.18 -17.97 -0.24
N GLU A 660 8.88 -18.16 -1.36
CA GLU A 660 9.45 -17.08 -2.18
C GLU A 660 8.36 -16.12 -2.69
N VAL A 661 7.31 -16.66 -3.34
CA VAL A 661 6.17 -15.87 -3.84
C VAL A 661 5.47 -15.11 -2.71
N TRP A 662 5.23 -15.72 -1.55
CA TRP A 662 4.65 -15.01 -0.41
C TRP A 662 5.57 -13.90 0.10
N SER A 663 6.88 -14.16 0.20
CA SER A 663 7.83 -13.14 0.64
C SER A 663 7.83 -11.91 -0.27
N VAL A 664 7.66 -12.10 -1.59
CA VAL A 664 7.55 -11.00 -2.56
C VAL A 664 6.20 -10.30 -2.45
N ILE A 665 5.08 -11.03 -2.30
CA ILE A 665 3.74 -10.46 -2.11
C ILE A 665 3.70 -9.62 -0.82
N ASP A 666 4.27 -10.11 0.27
CA ASP A 666 4.35 -9.41 1.55
C ASP A 666 5.21 -8.14 1.45
N ARG A 667 6.43 -8.22 0.87
CA ARG A 667 7.26 -7.04 0.57
C ARG A 667 6.50 -6.02 -0.29
N MET A 668 5.80 -6.48 -1.33
CA MET A 668 4.98 -5.65 -2.22
C MET A 668 3.82 -4.95 -1.47
N VAL A 669 3.07 -5.66 -0.63
CA VAL A 669 1.97 -5.08 0.16
C VAL A 669 2.48 -4.06 1.18
N ARG A 670 3.63 -4.29 1.83
CA ARG A 670 4.25 -3.26 2.69
C ARG A 670 4.65 -2.02 1.90
N THR A 671 5.25 -2.18 0.72
CA THR A 671 5.66 -1.05 -0.15
C THR A 671 4.46 -0.30 -0.76
N CYS A 672 3.37 -1.01 -1.09
CA CYS A 672 2.15 -0.43 -1.67
C CYS A 672 1.11 0.05 -0.63
N SER A 673 1.40 -0.08 0.67
CA SER A 673 0.51 0.27 1.80
C SER A 673 -0.11 1.67 1.68
N ASP A 674 0.70 2.65 1.27
CA ASP A 674 0.27 4.03 0.95
C ASP A 674 -0.88 4.08 -0.07
N VAL A 675 -0.72 3.39 -1.20
CA VAL A 675 -1.70 3.41 -2.31
C VAL A 675 -2.95 2.59 -1.96
N LEU A 676 -2.79 1.53 -1.16
CA LEU A 676 -3.89 0.78 -0.58
C LEU A 676 -4.72 1.64 0.40
N ALA A 677 -4.07 2.43 1.24
CA ALA A 677 -4.74 3.36 2.15
C ALA A 677 -5.48 4.49 1.40
N MET A 678 -4.93 4.99 0.29
CA MET A 678 -5.65 5.89 -0.62
C MET A 678 -6.94 5.24 -1.16
N ASN A 679 -6.86 4.02 -1.69
CA ASN A 679 -8.05 3.29 -2.17
C ASN A 679 -9.10 3.10 -1.07
N PHE A 680 -8.67 2.74 0.14
CA PHE A 680 -9.55 2.62 1.31
C PHE A 680 -10.23 3.95 1.68
N LEU A 681 -9.51 5.07 1.65
CA LEU A 681 -10.06 6.39 1.97
C LEU A 681 -11.07 6.88 0.92
N VAL A 682 -10.86 6.58 -0.37
CA VAL A 682 -11.86 6.83 -1.43
C VAL A 682 -13.12 5.99 -1.20
N ILE A 683 -12.98 4.69 -0.92
CA ILE A 683 -14.11 3.81 -0.58
C ILE A 683 -14.87 4.34 0.65
N TYR A 684 -14.16 4.70 1.73
CA TYR A 684 -14.76 5.27 2.94
C TYR A 684 -15.56 6.55 2.67
N LEU A 685 -15.03 7.48 1.86
CA LEU A 685 -15.68 8.76 1.58
C LEU A 685 -17.01 8.58 0.83
N TRP A 686 -17.03 7.75 -0.22
CA TRP A 686 -18.27 7.48 -0.94
C TRP A 686 -19.21 6.56 -0.15
N SER A 687 -18.71 5.71 0.74
CA SER A 687 -19.57 4.93 1.65
C SER A 687 -20.29 5.84 2.65
N ALA A 688 -19.59 6.83 3.22
CA ALA A 688 -20.19 7.84 4.10
C ALA A 688 -21.32 8.62 3.41
N ALA A 689 -21.09 9.06 2.18
CA ALA A 689 -22.11 9.73 1.38
C ALA A 689 -23.26 8.79 0.96
N GLY A 690 -22.96 7.55 0.57
CA GLY A 690 -23.95 6.55 0.17
C GLY A 690 -24.93 6.21 1.29
N VAL A 691 -24.45 6.07 2.53
CA VAL A 691 -25.31 5.83 3.71
C VAL A 691 -26.24 7.02 4.00
N GLN A 692 -25.79 8.25 3.75
CA GLN A 692 -26.60 9.46 3.90
C GLN A 692 -27.59 9.68 2.74
N LEU A 693 -27.27 9.19 1.53
CA LEU A 693 -28.11 9.33 0.33
C LEU A 693 -29.15 8.22 0.17
N PHE A 694 -28.81 6.96 0.48
CA PHE A 694 -29.60 5.77 0.13
C PHE A 694 -29.97 4.87 1.32
N GLY A 695 -29.46 5.16 2.53
CA GLY A 695 -29.68 4.32 3.71
C GLY A 695 -31.17 4.14 4.03
N GLY A 696 -31.62 2.89 4.15
CA GLY A 696 -33.02 2.54 4.41
C GLY A 696 -33.98 2.72 3.22
N GLN A 697 -33.51 3.15 2.04
CA GLN A 697 -34.38 3.44 0.89
C GLN A 697 -34.46 2.30 -0.14
N LEU A 698 -33.42 1.45 -0.24
CA LEU A 698 -33.28 0.36 -1.20
C LEU A 698 -34.10 -0.90 -0.82
N VAL A 699 -35.36 -0.70 -0.42
CA VAL A 699 -36.27 -1.75 0.09
C VAL A 699 -37.45 -1.95 -0.85
N LYS A 700 -38.07 -3.14 -0.82
CA LYS A 700 -39.16 -3.49 -1.76
C LYS A 700 -40.49 -2.83 -1.37
N SER A 701 -40.67 -2.52 -0.09
CA SER A 701 -41.78 -1.75 0.47
C SER A 701 -41.76 -0.25 0.11
N ASN A 702 -40.66 0.28 -0.44
CA ASN A 702 -40.60 1.65 -0.93
C ASN A 702 -41.50 1.81 -2.18
N PRO A 703 -42.54 2.67 -2.18
CA PRO A 703 -43.51 2.75 -3.27
C PRO A 703 -42.93 3.21 -4.61
N ARG A 704 -41.72 3.78 -4.63
CA ARG A 704 -40.98 4.08 -5.87
C ARG A 704 -40.44 2.82 -6.54
N LEU A 705 -39.86 1.94 -5.73
CA LEU A 705 -39.20 0.70 -6.17
C LEU A 705 -40.19 -0.47 -6.31
N ALA A 706 -41.27 -0.48 -5.52
CA ALA A 706 -42.24 -1.57 -5.44
C ALA A 706 -42.92 -1.94 -6.78
N ASN A 707 -43.07 -0.96 -7.69
CA ASN A 707 -43.75 -1.11 -8.97
C ASN A 707 -42.80 -1.35 -10.15
N GLN A 708 -41.49 -1.46 -9.91
CA GLN A 708 -40.47 -1.63 -10.95
C GLN A 708 -39.89 -3.04 -10.93
N ASP A 709 -39.76 -3.68 -12.09
CA ASP A 709 -39.15 -5.00 -12.24
C ASP A 709 -37.61 -4.90 -12.28
N LEU A 710 -37.03 -4.49 -11.15
CA LEU A 710 -35.59 -4.29 -11.01
C LEU A 710 -34.87 -5.61 -10.73
N ALA A 711 -33.85 -5.91 -11.55
CA ALA A 711 -32.92 -7.02 -11.34
C ALA A 711 -32.26 -7.02 -9.95
N TYR A 712 -32.19 -5.84 -9.29
CA TYR A 712 -31.78 -5.69 -7.90
C TYR A 712 -32.52 -6.63 -6.94
N PHE A 713 -33.85 -6.73 -7.09
CA PHE A 713 -34.69 -7.59 -6.28
C PHE A 713 -34.78 -9.01 -6.83
N GLY A 714 -34.86 -9.16 -8.16
CA GLY A 714 -34.97 -10.47 -8.82
C GLY A 714 -33.74 -11.37 -8.60
N SER A 715 -32.55 -10.78 -8.57
CA SER A 715 -31.27 -11.48 -8.39
C SER A 715 -30.65 -11.29 -7.01
N HIS A 716 -31.46 -10.90 -6.00
CA HIS A 716 -31.05 -10.77 -4.60
C HIS A 716 -29.85 -9.84 -4.30
N TYR A 717 -29.61 -8.81 -5.11
CA TYR A 717 -28.57 -7.80 -4.86
C TYR A 717 -28.85 -6.91 -3.64
N GLN A 718 -30.00 -7.08 -2.96
CA GLN A 718 -30.39 -6.42 -1.69
C GLN A 718 -29.33 -6.53 -0.57
N VAL A 719 -28.46 -7.54 -0.62
CA VAL A 719 -27.32 -7.72 0.29
C VAL A 719 -26.27 -6.60 0.12
N TYR A 720 -26.15 -6.07 -1.10
CA TYR A 720 -25.29 -4.93 -1.45
C TYR A 720 -26.12 -3.64 -1.41
N ASN A 721 -26.01 -2.93 -0.29
CA ASN A 721 -26.80 -1.75 0.02
C ASN A 721 -25.98 -0.73 0.83
N PHE A 722 -26.62 0.39 1.19
CA PHE A 722 -26.02 1.46 2.01
C PHE A 722 -26.74 1.65 3.34
N ASN A 723 -27.30 0.59 3.91
CA ASN A 723 -28.03 0.66 5.18
C ASN A 723 -27.12 0.98 6.36
N ASP A 724 -25.89 0.45 6.36
CA ASP A 724 -24.82 0.84 7.28
C ASP A 724 -23.49 1.08 6.54
N MET A 725 -22.50 1.63 7.26
CA MET A 725 -21.18 1.96 6.72
C MET A 725 -20.45 0.73 6.19
N PHE A 726 -20.58 -0.43 6.83
CA PHE A 726 -19.84 -1.64 6.41
C PHE A 726 -20.41 -2.19 5.08
N MET A 727 -21.74 -2.28 4.95
CA MET A 727 -22.36 -2.67 3.67
C MET A 727 -22.11 -1.62 2.58
N GLY A 728 -22.07 -0.33 2.93
CA GLY A 728 -21.66 0.73 2.00
C GLY A 728 -20.22 0.53 1.48
N MET A 729 -19.28 0.23 2.37
CA MET A 729 -17.88 -0.04 2.03
C MET A 729 -17.70 -1.32 1.21
N VAL A 730 -18.42 -2.39 1.54
CA VAL A 730 -18.44 -3.63 0.75
C VAL A 730 -19.02 -3.38 -0.64
N THR A 731 -20.14 -2.66 -0.74
CA THR A 731 -20.78 -2.32 -2.02
C THR A 731 -19.86 -1.46 -2.89
N MET A 732 -19.26 -0.41 -2.34
CA MET A 732 -18.27 0.42 -3.04
C MET A 732 -17.03 -0.38 -3.47
N PHE A 733 -16.52 -1.28 -2.63
CA PHE A 733 -15.41 -2.17 -2.99
C PHE A 733 -15.76 -3.12 -4.14
N TYR A 734 -16.98 -3.66 -4.20
CA TYR A 734 -17.43 -4.44 -5.36
C TYR A 734 -17.56 -3.57 -6.63
N PHE A 735 -17.98 -2.30 -6.54
CA PHE A 735 -17.87 -1.37 -7.67
C PHE A 735 -16.40 -1.08 -8.07
N THR A 736 -15.45 -1.03 -7.13
CA THR A 736 -14.01 -0.92 -7.44
C THR A 736 -13.53 -2.12 -8.27
N LEU A 737 -13.87 -3.35 -7.86
CA LEU A 737 -13.43 -4.58 -8.52
C LEU A 737 -14.15 -4.88 -9.85
N GLY A 738 -15.48 -4.74 -9.88
CA GLY A 738 -16.30 -4.99 -11.07
C GLY A 738 -16.34 -3.82 -12.06
N THR A 739 -15.74 -2.69 -11.71
CA THR A 739 -15.80 -1.36 -12.35
C THR A 739 -17.19 -0.71 -12.37
N TRP A 740 -18.26 -1.49 -12.61
CA TRP A 740 -19.65 -1.04 -12.59
C TRP A 740 -20.60 -2.20 -12.27
N ILE A 741 -21.68 -1.94 -11.51
CA ILE A 741 -22.67 -2.96 -11.14
C ILE A 741 -24.08 -2.44 -11.45
N ASP A 742 -24.58 -2.81 -12.61
CA ASP A 742 -25.83 -2.29 -13.18
C ASP A 742 -27.08 -2.50 -12.30
N PRO A 743 -27.33 -3.68 -11.68
CA PRO A 743 -28.50 -3.87 -10.81
C PRO A 743 -28.54 -2.93 -9.60
N ILE A 744 -27.37 -2.54 -9.06
CA ILE A 744 -27.30 -1.62 -7.92
C ILE A 744 -27.41 -0.17 -8.42
N ALA A 745 -26.75 0.15 -9.53
CA ALA A 745 -26.80 1.48 -10.12
C ALA A 745 -28.23 1.87 -10.52
N SER A 746 -28.94 1.00 -11.24
CA SER A 746 -30.33 1.22 -11.66
C SER A 746 -31.26 1.46 -10.47
N ALA A 747 -31.18 0.63 -9.41
CA ALA A 747 -31.97 0.82 -8.19
C ALA A 747 -31.65 2.15 -7.47
N CYS A 748 -30.38 2.58 -7.41
CA CYS A 748 -30.01 3.89 -6.87
C CYS A 748 -30.51 5.08 -7.70
N MET A 749 -30.61 4.93 -9.03
CA MET A 749 -31.03 6.00 -9.93
C MET A 749 -32.56 6.21 -9.93
N GLU A 750 -33.34 5.13 -9.87
CA GLU A 750 -34.82 5.19 -9.86
C GLU A 750 -35.44 5.60 -8.50
N LEU A 751 -34.62 5.82 -7.47
CA LEU A 751 -35.06 6.41 -6.18
C LEU A 751 -35.57 7.86 -6.30
N ALA A 752 -35.30 8.55 -7.42
CA ALA A 752 -35.65 9.96 -7.62
C ALA A 752 -36.31 10.21 -8.99
N ASP A 753 -37.30 11.10 -9.02
CA ASP A 753 -37.98 11.48 -10.27
C ASP A 753 -37.00 12.05 -11.30
N LYS A 754 -37.09 11.56 -12.54
CA LYS A 754 -36.17 11.90 -13.64
C LYS A 754 -36.07 13.42 -13.83
N TYR A 755 -34.85 13.92 -14.03
CA TYR A 755 -34.49 15.34 -14.10
C TYR A 755 -34.63 16.16 -12.79
N THR A 756 -34.97 15.55 -11.66
CA THR A 756 -34.92 16.23 -10.34
C THR A 756 -33.47 16.43 -9.88
N TRP A 757 -33.19 17.44 -9.05
CA TRP A 757 -31.87 17.63 -8.45
C TRP A 757 -31.32 16.35 -7.76
N GLN A 758 -32.17 15.62 -7.03
CA GLN A 758 -31.79 14.35 -6.41
C GLN A 758 -31.41 13.27 -7.43
N TRP A 759 -32.07 13.23 -8.59
CA TRP A 759 -31.74 12.31 -9.68
C TRP A 759 -30.34 12.63 -10.23
N PHE A 760 -30.04 13.91 -10.48
CA PHE A 760 -28.67 14.34 -10.84
C PHE A 760 -27.63 14.01 -9.77
N LEU A 761 -27.95 14.15 -8.47
CA LEU A 761 -27.06 13.76 -7.37
C LEU A 761 -26.79 12.25 -7.36
N ASN A 762 -27.81 11.40 -7.57
CA ASN A 762 -27.66 9.95 -7.57
C ASN A 762 -26.76 9.48 -8.72
N TYR A 763 -26.93 10.04 -9.92
CA TYR A 763 -26.02 9.81 -11.06
C TYR A 763 -24.60 10.32 -10.78
N ALA A 764 -24.47 11.54 -10.26
CA ALA A 764 -23.16 12.14 -9.96
C ALA A 764 -22.39 11.34 -8.91
N PHE A 765 -23.06 10.81 -7.88
CA PHE A 765 -22.46 9.95 -6.87
C PHE A 765 -21.76 8.73 -7.50
N LEU A 766 -22.49 7.94 -8.31
CA LEU A 766 -21.95 6.73 -8.93
C LEU A 766 -20.87 7.04 -9.97
N PHE A 767 -21.10 8.04 -10.83
CA PHE A 767 -20.15 8.40 -11.89
C PHE A 767 -18.85 9.01 -11.35
N THR A 768 -18.91 9.83 -10.29
CA THR A 768 -17.70 10.33 -9.63
C THR A 768 -16.95 9.23 -8.87
N PHE A 769 -17.65 8.23 -8.30
CA PHE A 769 -16.97 7.07 -7.73
C PHE A 769 -16.21 6.27 -8.80
N TYR A 770 -16.84 6.01 -9.94
CA TYR A 770 -16.21 5.31 -11.07
C TYR A 770 -14.91 5.99 -11.54
N ILE A 771 -14.91 7.33 -11.64
CA ILE A 771 -13.71 8.12 -11.95
C ILE A 771 -12.67 8.01 -10.83
N ALA A 772 -13.08 8.20 -9.57
CA ALA A 772 -12.16 8.30 -8.44
C ALA A 772 -11.52 6.95 -8.05
N SER A 773 -12.28 5.85 -8.10
CA SER A 773 -11.87 4.52 -7.62
C SER A 773 -11.43 3.59 -8.78
N PRO A 774 -12.29 2.95 -9.58
CA PRO A 774 -11.87 2.11 -10.70
C PRO A 774 -10.87 2.78 -11.66
N LEU A 775 -11.19 3.96 -12.19
CA LEU A 775 -10.38 4.59 -13.23
C LEU A 775 -9.07 5.19 -12.74
N LEU A 776 -9.01 5.61 -11.46
CA LEU A 776 -7.86 6.33 -10.92
C LEU A 776 -7.20 5.60 -9.74
N ALA A 777 -7.83 5.51 -8.57
CA ALA A 777 -7.17 4.92 -7.39
C ALA A 777 -6.71 3.46 -7.62
N PHE A 778 -7.54 2.65 -8.29
CA PHE A 778 -7.24 1.25 -8.57
C PHE A 778 -6.19 1.10 -9.68
N ASN A 779 -6.26 1.91 -10.74
CA ASN A 779 -5.23 1.92 -11.81
C ASN A 779 -3.86 2.43 -11.32
N VAL A 780 -3.82 3.35 -10.35
CA VAL A 780 -2.56 3.72 -9.67
C VAL A 780 -2.03 2.54 -8.84
N PHE A 781 -2.92 1.79 -8.16
CA PHE A 781 -2.51 0.60 -7.39
C PHE A 781 -1.98 -0.53 -8.30
N THR A 782 -2.71 -0.90 -9.35
CA THR A 782 -2.27 -1.99 -10.25
C THR A 782 -0.95 -1.66 -10.91
N SER A 783 -0.81 -0.46 -11.49
CA SER A 783 0.43 -0.04 -12.16
C SER A 783 1.62 0.10 -11.21
N PHE A 784 1.44 0.64 -10.00
CA PHE A 784 2.51 0.70 -9.00
C PHE A 784 2.90 -0.68 -8.45
N SER A 785 1.94 -1.59 -8.24
CA SER A 785 2.24 -2.94 -7.74
C SER A 785 3.05 -3.78 -8.74
N ILE A 786 2.83 -3.60 -10.04
CA ILE A 786 3.64 -4.22 -11.10
C ILE A 786 5.09 -3.72 -11.06
N ASP A 787 5.30 -2.41 -10.94
CA ASP A 787 6.64 -1.80 -10.87
C ASP A 787 7.40 -2.28 -9.61
N VAL A 788 6.74 -2.26 -8.45
CA VAL A 788 7.29 -2.79 -7.20
C VAL A 788 7.64 -4.29 -7.31
N PHE A 789 6.76 -5.11 -7.89
CA PHE A 789 7.01 -6.55 -8.08
C PHE A 789 8.21 -6.82 -8.98
N CYS A 790 8.33 -6.11 -10.12
CA CYS A 790 9.45 -6.23 -11.04
C CYS A 790 10.78 -5.83 -10.38
N ASN A 791 10.79 -4.73 -9.61
CA ASN A 791 12.00 -4.24 -8.95
C ASN A 791 12.39 -5.09 -7.72
N LEU A 792 11.43 -5.72 -7.02
CA LEU A 792 11.72 -6.74 -6.00
C LEU A 792 12.40 -7.96 -6.63
N GLN A 793 11.89 -8.49 -7.75
CA GLN A 793 12.57 -9.57 -8.48
C GLN A 793 13.94 -9.17 -9.06
N ALA A 794 14.21 -7.89 -9.26
CA ALA A 794 15.52 -7.39 -9.67
C ALA A 794 16.46 -7.12 -8.47
N LEU A 795 15.96 -7.09 -7.23
CA LEU A 795 16.77 -7.13 -6.01
C LEU A 795 17.20 -8.56 -5.73
N ASP A 796 16.25 -9.49 -5.61
CA ASP A 796 16.43 -10.92 -5.32
C ASP A 796 17.31 -11.69 -6.35
N ARG A 797 17.83 -11.02 -7.38
CA ARG A 797 18.74 -11.56 -8.42
C ARG A 797 20.11 -10.88 -8.47
N GLU A 798 20.27 -9.73 -7.82
CA GLU A 798 21.49 -8.90 -7.83
C GLU A 798 22.26 -8.96 -6.50
N ASP A 799 21.90 -9.89 -5.60
CA ASP A 799 22.44 -10.07 -4.25
C ASP A 799 23.94 -10.41 -4.21
N ALA A 800 24.78 -9.41 -4.48
CA ALA A 800 26.08 -9.30 -3.85
C ALA A 800 25.85 -8.79 -2.41
N PRO A 801 26.26 -9.54 -1.35
CA PRO A 801 25.96 -9.15 0.02
C PRO A 801 26.62 -7.81 0.37
N ASP A 802 25.82 -6.85 0.85
CA ASP A 802 26.27 -5.56 1.40
C ASP A 802 27.50 -5.80 2.30
N ARG A 803 28.56 -4.98 2.17
CA ARG A 803 29.78 -5.13 3.00
C ARG A 803 29.47 -5.12 4.49
N PHE A 804 28.51 -4.27 4.89
CA PHE A 804 27.95 -4.25 6.24
C PHE A 804 27.43 -5.63 6.71
N LEU A 805 26.70 -6.38 5.87
CA LEU A 805 26.25 -7.73 6.22
C LEU A 805 27.41 -8.70 6.39
N GLN A 806 28.50 -8.53 5.64
CA GLN A 806 29.72 -9.34 5.80
C GLN A 806 30.42 -9.01 7.13
N ASN A 807 30.52 -7.73 7.49
CA ASN A 807 31.05 -7.29 8.79
C ASN A 807 30.21 -7.81 9.96
N VAL A 808 28.87 -7.73 9.87
CA VAL A 808 27.98 -8.20 10.93
C VAL A 808 27.96 -9.74 11.05
N ALA A 809 28.25 -10.49 9.99
CA ALA A 809 28.39 -11.95 10.07
C ALA A 809 29.51 -12.39 11.03
N HIS A 810 30.60 -11.61 11.16
CA HIS A 810 31.63 -11.83 12.17
C HIS A 810 31.11 -11.57 13.59
N LEU A 811 30.29 -10.53 13.78
CA LEU A 811 29.65 -10.22 15.07
C LEU A 811 28.62 -11.28 15.49
N GLN A 812 27.90 -11.87 14.53
CA GLN A 812 26.99 -12.99 14.78
C GLN A 812 27.75 -14.20 15.34
N ALA A 813 28.92 -14.54 14.78
CA ALA A 813 29.76 -15.61 15.30
C ALA A 813 30.25 -15.33 16.74
N GLN A 814 30.68 -14.09 17.04
CA GLN A 814 31.09 -13.72 18.40
C GLN A 814 29.94 -13.81 19.43
N MET A 815 28.71 -13.49 19.05
CA MET A 815 27.55 -13.65 19.94
C MET A 815 27.14 -15.13 20.11
N ALA A 816 27.35 -15.96 19.09
CA ALA A 816 27.04 -17.38 19.11
C ALA A 816 27.84 -18.17 20.16
N ASP A 817 29.12 -17.84 20.33
CA ASP A 817 30.00 -18.42 21.35
C ASP A 817 29.50 -18.12 22.79
N GLU A 818 28.74 -17.04 22.98
CA GLU A 818 28.08 -16.68 24.25
C GLU A 818 26.67 -17.29 24.41
N GLY A 819 26.19 -18.06 23.42
CA GLY A 819 24.83 -18.61 23.41
C GLY A 819 23.73 -17.60 23.07
N LEU A 820 24.09 -16.47 22.45
CA LEU A 820 23.19 -15.43 21.97
C LEU A 820 23.04 -15.52 20.44
N ILE A 821 21.86 -15.17 19.93
CA ILE A 821 21.63 -15.01 18.49
C ILE A 821 21.26 -13.55 18.21
N LEU A 822 21.91 -12.96 17.21
CA LEU A 822 21.61 -11.63 16.70
C LEU A 822 20.77 -11.75 15.43
N HIS A 823 19.46 -11.56 15.58
CA HIS A 823 18.55 -11.39 14.46
C HIS A 823 18.68 -9.95 13.92
N ILE A 824 18.71 -9.84 12.60
CA ILE A 824 18.78 -8.57 11.86
C ILE A 824 17.53 -8.48 11.00
N GLU A 825 16.51 -7.77 11.47
CA GLU A 825 15.35 -7.45 10.64
C GLU A 825 15.56 -6.06 10.00
N GLU A 826 15.60 -5.97 8.67
CA GLU A 826 15.44 -4.67 8.02
C GLU A 826 14.05 -4.12 8.34
N SER A 827 13.96 -2.87 8.81
CA SER A 827 12.63 -2.29 9.05
C SER A 827 11.84 -2.19 7.74
N ALA A 828 10.52 -2.25 7.85
CA ALA A 828 9.62 -2.01 6.71
C ALA A 828 9.77 -0.60 6.10
N GLN A 829 10.46 0.32 6.78
CA GLN A 829 10.84 1.63 6.25
C GLN A 829 12.15 1.55 5.45
N LEU A 830 13.20 0.91 5.98
CA LEU A 830 14.49 0.75 5.29
C LEU A 830 14.36 -0.11 4.02
N SER A 831 13.71 -1.27 4.10
CA SER A 831 13.51 -2.15 2.95
C SER A 831 12.69 -1.46 1.84
N ARG A 832 11.61 -0.76 2.23
CA ARG A 832 10.84 0.11 1.34
C ARG A 832 11.71 1.24 0.74
N ALA A 833 12.59 1.85 1.53
CA ALA A 833 13.50 2.90 1.07
C ALA A 833 14.58 2.36 0.11
N LYS A 834 15.14 1.16 0.34
CA LYS A 834 16.05 0.48 -0.60
C LYS A 834 15.35 0.19 -1.94
N VAL A 835 14.14 -0.38 -1.90
CA VAL A 835 13.30 -0.62 -3.10
C VAL A 835 13.03 0.68 -3.85
N ILE A 836 12.55 1.71 -3.16
CA ILE A 836 12.21 3.02 -3.73
C ILE A 836 13.46 3.74 -4.27
N ARG A 837 14.61 3.68 -3.58
CA ARG A 837 15.90 4.16 -4.07
C ARG A 837 16.23 3.48 -5.41
N LYS A 838 16.12 2.15 -5.51
CA LYS A 838 16.45 1.40 -6.75
C LYS A 838 15.53 1.74 -7.92
N ILE A 839 14.21 1.80 -7.68
CA ILE A 839 13.20 2.17 -8.71
C ILE A 839 13.53 3.53 -9.35
N PHE A 840 13.92 4.53 -8.55
CA PHE A 840 14.03 5.93 -8.99
C PHE A 840 15.47 6.49 -9.08
N ALA A 841 16.50 5.65 -8.87
CA ALA A 841 17.91 5.98 -9.14
C ALA A 841 18.39 5.52 -10.52
N ALA A 842 17.63 4.66 -11.21
CA ALA A 842 17.90 4.24 -12.59
C ALA A 842 17.36 5.22 -13.65
N SER A 843 16.65 6.29 -13.23
CA SER A 843 15.93 7.27 -14.06
C SER A 843 16.49 8.69 -13.95
#